data_AF-A0A0G0MYX3-F1
#
_entry.id   AF-A0A0G0MYX3-F1
#
_cell.length_a   1.000
_cell.length_b   1.000
_cell.length_c   1.000
_cell.angle_alpha   90.00
_cell.angle_beta   90.00
_cell.angle_gamma   90.00
#
_symmetry.space_group_name_H-M   'P 1'
#
loop_
_entity.id
_entity.type
_entity.pdbx_description
1 polymer ?
#
loop_
_entity_poly.entity_id
_entity_poly.type
_entity_poly.pdbx_seq_one_letter_code
_entity_poly.pdbx_strand_id
1 'polypeptide(L)'
;MFRWLYRHYGLEKIEHLLGDFSKEGLPLKNPRKNLLKKQIMRHIDQVMSQETVEFSSLAKQLGRLNMDVAPSKDFKFKTRESLLTTLGLRLQRLDLGDLWNGVWGRRRYWSAVVAIMVVVIGVFGYTVHFPNQVLAARINTIEQIYGQVFIERDGQQIVAGEGMRIQEGDHILTEGQGMASIGFFDDTQVTIGLQSEVEILHLWVDPANSAYTIIQVEVITGRVWSQIVNLSNGSTFSVSSGKTVFTIDKKATFDVFVSEGKVEARVFDYLIYFEVTQGNVLRKGTLGRPLSITINSVEENLKIEPISDFSLLKQVDFWVQFNLESNQKHLDELAFYYQNEMVQIAGVLPGNVLYPTKRVAEETRLFLASDEVIKRKLLLEFAHIRFSEMVALFAKNDLKLGEKALSDYRVAFLNLARENEADVQMLLQQHKKILQGLPINSLGEVRKMLDEMLVQIVHDEKARGLIQLETTADRLGLALELMQLGGYDLAAKALEDYESQFEAMIDGLGNFDMAQRKELILAILDQKLEDLQYLKLIQAELGNLADEDRPEADSVQQQLIVLQKDTLFQLNALVLNLKERAVLYLSSFLKDVKNDEEIQKQILSRLKKGTQPSVEIMKLINDLEAFYDDNGEKVYTLSEEYL
;
A
#
# COMPACT_ATOMS: atom_id res chain seq x y z
N MET A 1 32.69 45.26 14.61
CA MET A 1 33.49 44.11 14.14
C MET A 1 32.82 43.39 12.96
N PHE A 2 31.55 42.97 13.05
CA PHE A 2 30.79 42.38 11.92
C PHE A 2 30.70 43.26 10.66
N ARG A 3 30.44 44.58 10.80
CA ARG A 3 30.45 45.53 9.66
C ARG A 3 31.83 45.69 9.01
N TRP A 4 32.92 45.47 9.74
CA TRP A 4 34.29 45.56 9.22
C TRP A 4 34.68 44.27 8.49
N LEU A 5 34.37 43.11 9.07
CA LEU A 5 34.50 41.79 8.44
C LEU A 5 33.69 41.68 7.14
N TYR A 6 32.44 42.19 7.12
CA TYR A 6 31.59 42.19 5.95
C TYR A 6 32.13 43.06 4.80
N ARG A 7 32.70 44.23 5.12
CA ARG A 7 33.30 45.13 4.13
C ARG A 7 34.56 44.53 3.52
N HIS A 8 35.36 43.81 4.30
CA HIS A 8 36.62 43.21 3.83
C HIS A 8 36.36 41.95 2.98
N TYR A 9 35.48 41.05 3.44
CA TYR A 9 35.19 39.79 2.73
C TYR A 9 34.41 40.02 1.42
N GLY A 10 33.53 41.03 1.38
CA GLY A 10 32.83 41.43 0.16
C GLY A 10 33.76 42.06 -0.89
N LEU A 11 34.77 42.82 -0.45
CA LEU A 11 35.76 43.43 -1.33
C LEU A 11 36.65 42.38 -2.00
N GLU A 12 37.17 41.40 -1.25
CA GLU A 12 37.97 40.30 -1.81
C GLU A 12 37.20 39.48 -2.83
N LYS A 13 35.93 39.16 -2.56
CA LYS A 13 35.11 38.33 -3.45
C LYS A 13 34.77 39.05 -4.76
N ILE A 14 34.50 40.35 -4.71
CA ILE A 14 34.28 41.18 -5.90
C ILE A 14 35.59 41.37 -6.69
N GLU A 15 36.73 41.49 -5.99
CA GLU A 15 38.04 41.63 -6.63
C GLU A 15 38.47 40.33 -7.34
N HIS A 16 38.14 39.17 -6.75
CA HIS A 16 38.33 37.86 -7.37
C HIS A 16 37.45 37.70 -8.61
N LEU A 17 36.15 38.03 -8.51
CA LEU A 17 35.22 37.95 -9.66
C LEU A 17 35.63 38.89 -10.81
N LEU A 18 36.04 40.13 -10.49
CA LEU A 18 36.56 41.08 -11.49
C LEU A 18 37.95 40.69 -12.03
N GLY A 19 38.72 39.89 -11.28
CA GLY A 19 39.99 39.32 -11.70
C GLY A 19 39.80 38.16 -12.69
N ASP A 20 38.79 37.32 -12.45
CA ASP A 20 38.46 36.19 -13.32
C ASP A 20 37.85 36.66 -14.65
N PHE A 21 36.97 37.68 -14.64
CA PHE A 21 36.48 38.32 -15.87
C PHE A 21 37.59 38.97 -16.72
N SER A 22 38.70 39.37 -16.10
CA SER A 22 39.86 39.92 -16.82
C SER A 22 40.74 38.84 -17.47
N LYS A 23 40.64 37.58 -17.01
CA LYS A 23 41.41 36.44 -17.54
C LYS A 23 40.71 35.77 -18.73
N GLU A 24 39.42 36.00 -18.91
CA GLU A 24 38.63 35.50 -20.05
C GLU A 24 38.64 36.42 -21.30
N GLY A 25 39.62 37.33 -21.42
CA GLY A 25 39.98 37.92 -22.72
C GLY A 25 39.22 39.18 -23.16
N LEU A 26 38.42 39.82 -22.30
CA LEU A 26 37.85 41.15 -22.58
C LEU A 26 38.58 42.23 -21.75
N PRO A 27 39.52 43.00 -22.34
CA PRO A 27 40.25 44.03 -21.61
C PRO A 27 39.35 45.25 -21.36
N LEU A 28 38.62 45.24 -20.24
CA LEU A 28 37.93 46.43 -19.75
C LEU A 28 38.98 47.44 -19.27
N LYS A 29 39.23 48.48 -20.08
CA LYS A 29 40.14 49.59 -19.75
C LYS A 29 39.80 50.14 -18.35
N ASN A 30 40.84 50.34 -17.52
CA ASN A 30 40.79 50.79 -16.12
C ASN A 30 39.71 51.84 -15.77
N PRO A 31 39.42 52.89 -16.57
CA PRO A 31 38.35 53.83 -16.24
C PRO A 31 36.95 53.20 -16.18
N ARG A 32 36.63 52.21 -17.04
CA ARG A 32 35.32 51.52 -17.03
C ARG A 32 35.17 50.57 -15.85
N LYS A 33 36.26 49.87 -15.46
CA LYS A 33 36.29 49.01 -14.26
C LYS A 33 35.99 49.80 -12.98
N ASN A 34 36.59 50.99 -12.87
CA ASN A 34 36.35 51.88 -11.74
C ASN A 34 34.95 52.51 -11.76
N LEU A 35 34.41 52.81 -12.94
CA LEU A 35 33.04 53.32 -13.08
C LEU A 35 31.99 52.27 -12.68
N LEU A 36 32.18 51.02 -13.12
CA LEU A 36 31.31 49.88 -12.77
C LEU A 36 31.36 49.59 -11.27
N LYS A 37 32.57 49.57 -10.68
CA LYS A 37 32.77 49.43 -9.24
C LYS A 37 32.06 50.54 -8.46
N LYS A 38 32.14 51.79 -8.94
CA LYS A 38 31.48 52.94 -8.31
C LYS A 38 29.96 52.90 -8.44
N GLN A 39 29.42 52.39 -9.56
CA GLN A 39 27.98 52.21 -9.77
C GLN A 39 27.41 51.08 -8.90
N ILE A 40 28.10 49.93 -8.84
CA ILE A 40 27.71 48.80 -7.98
C ILE A 40 27.73 49.22 -6.51
N MET A 41 28.77 49.94 -6.07
CA MET A 41 28.85 50.40 -4.67
C MET A 41 27.79 51.45 -4.34
N ARG A 42 27.48 52.39 -5.25
CA ARG A 42 26.36 53.32 -5.05
C ARG A 42 25.02 52.61 -4.96
N HIS A 43 24.80 51.57 -5.77
CA HIS A 43 23.57 50.82 -5.75
C HIS A 43 23.42 50.01 -4.45
N ILE A 44 24.51 49.39 -3.98
CA ILE A 44 24.54 48.70 -2.67
C ILE A 44 24.29 49.69 -1.53
N ASP A 45 24.95 50.85 -1.52
CA ASP A 45 24.74 51.88 -0.48
C ASP A 45 23.31 52.45 -0.52
N GLN A 46 22.71 52.59 -1.71
CA GLN A 46 21.34 53.06 -1.88
C GLN A 46 20.30 52.02 -1.43
N VAL A 47 20.54 50.73 -1.69
CA VAL A 47 19.70 49.62 -1.22
C VAL A 47 19.85 49.39 0.29
N MET A 48 21.03 49.65 0.85
CA MET A 48 21.30 49.51 2.29
C MET A 48 20.83 50.70 3.13
N SER A 49 20.54 51.86 2.51
CA SER A 49 20.07 53.07 3.19
C SER A 49 18.56 53.25 3.20
N GLN A 50 17.81 52.36 2.53
CA GLN A 50 16.36 52.25 2.65
C GLN A 50 16.05 51.04 3.55
N GLU A 51 15.31 51.24 4.64
CA GLU A 51 15.17 50.29 5.75
C GLU A 51 14.62 48.89 5.38
N THR A 52 15.14 47.89 6.11
CA THR A 52 14.75 46.47 6.23
C THR A 52 14.25 45.79 4.95
N VAL A 53 15.20 45.39 4.09
CA VAL A 53 14.92 44.49 2.98
C VAL A 53 15.26 43.05 3.37
N GLU A 54 14.28 42.16 3.31
CA GLU A 54 14.48 40.72 3.46
C GLU A 54 15.43 40.17 2.40
N PHE A 55 16.40 39.37 2.87
CA PHE A 55 17.51 38.79 2.11
C PHE A 55 17.07 37.99 0.86
N SER A 56 15.84 37.48 0.87
CA SER A 56 15.20 36.74 -0.21
C SER A 56 15.06 37.58 -1.50
N SER A 57 14.77 38.88 -1.39
CA SER A 57 14.58 39.74 -2.56
C SER A 57 15.90 40.10 -3.26
N LEU A 58 16.98 40.30 -2.48
CA LEU A 58 18.32 40.59 -3.00
C LEU A 58 18.91 39.37 -3.72
N ALA A 59 18.72 38.18 -3.15
CA ALA A 59 19.12 36.91 -3.77
C ALA A 59 18.34 36.66 -5.08
N LYS A 60 17.04 36.97 -5.11
CA LYS A 60 16.19 36.80 -6.30
C LYS A 60 16.54 37.81 -7.42
N GLN A 61 16.96 39.02 -7.07
CA GLN A 61 17.41 40.02 -8.04
C GLN A 61 18.84 39.75 -8.55
N LEU A 62 19.75 39.24 -7.70
CA LEU A 62 21.07 38.77 -8.12
C LEU A 62 20.99 37.51 -8.99
N GLY A 63 20.04 36.62 -8.72
CA GLY A 63 19.77 35.44 -9.55
C GLY A 63 19.30 35.79 -10.96
N ARG A 64 18.60 36.91 -11.14
CA ARG A 64 18.18 37.41 -12.46
C ARG A 64 19.30 38.04 -13.29
N LEU A 65 20.44 38.37 -12.68
CA LEU A 65 21.61 38.92 -13.38
C LEU A 65 22.59 37.85 -13.87
N ASN A 66 22.40 36.58 -13.48
CA ASN A 66 23.28 35.49 -13.89
C ASN A 66 22.71 34.82 -15.16
N MET A 67 23.05 35.38 -16.32
CA MET A 67 22.64 34.86 -17.63
C MET A 67 23.25 33.48 -17.94
N ASP A 68 22.37 32.53 -18.30
CA ASP A 68 22.44 31.51 -19.35
C ASP A 68 23.80 31.18 -20.01
N VAL A 69 24.74 30.61 -19.26
CA VAL A 69 25.76 29.74 -19.86
C VAL A 69 25.85 28.47 -19.02
N ALA A 70 25.25 27.39 -19.52
CA ALA A 70 25.46 26.07 -18.93
C ALA A 70 26.97 25.75 -19.04
N PRO A 71 27.68 25.52 -17.91
CA PRO A 71 29.11 25.29 -17.96
C PRO A 71 29.41 24.05 -18.79
N SER A 72 30.33 24.18 -19.74
CA SER A 72 30.72 23.09 -20.63
C SER A 72 31.20 21.87 -19.83
N LYS A 73 31.08 20.67 -20.40
CA LYS A 73 31.58 19.43 -19.76
C LYS A 73 33.06 19.55 -19.37
N ASP A 74 33.83 20.29 -20.17
CA ASP A 74 35.24 20.61 -19.91
C ASP A 74 35.45 21.53 -18.70
N PHE A 75 34.58 22.53 -18.51
CA PHE A 75 34.60 23.35 -17.30
C PHE A 75 34.31 22.48 -16.08
N LYS A 76 33.23 21.69 -16.09
CA LYS A 76 32.88 20.80 -14.96
C LYS A 76 33.99 19.79 -14.65
N PHE A 77 34.65 19.25 -15.67
CA PHE A 77 35.77 18.33 -15.51
C PHE A 77 36.99 19.04 -14.90
N LYS A 78 37.39 20.20 -15.44
CA LYS A 78 38.53 20.97 -14.91
C LYS A 78 38.28 21.56 -13.53
N THR A 79 37.05 21.97 -13.19
CA THR A 79 36.73 22.41 -11.82
C THR A 79 36.75 21.24 -10.85
N ARG A 80 36.31 20.04 -11.27
CA ARG A 80 36.40 18.82 -10.45
C ARG A 80 37.85 18.39 -10.27
N GLU A 81 38.66 18.44 -11.31
CA GLU A 81 40.09 18.11 -11.27
C GLU A 81 40.88 19.15 -10.46
N SER A 82 40.56 20.45 -10.58
CA SER A 82 41.12 21.53 -9.76
C SER A 82 40.70 21.40 -8.29
N LEU A 83 39.45 21.09 -7.99
CA LEU A 83 38.99 20.86 -6.61
C LEU A 83 39.65 19.61 -6.01
N LEU A 84 39.74 18.51 -6.77
CA LEU A 84 40.39 17.27 -6.31
C LEU A 84 41.90 17.43 -6.15
N THR A 85 42.57 18.20 -7.01
CA THR A 85 44.00 18.52 -6.84
C THR A 85 44.22 19.51 -5.70
N THR A 86 43.34 20.48 -5.48
CA THR A 86 43.47 21.44 -4.36
C THR A 86 43.15 20.78 -3.01
N LEU A 87 42.17 19.87 -2.96
CA LEU A 87 41.87 19.03 -1.80
C LEU A 87 42.96 17.98 -1.59
N GLY A 88 43.43 17.33 -2.66
CA GLY A 88 44.50 16.34 -2.63
C GLY A 88 45.85 16.92 -2.18
N LEU A 89 46.22 18.11 -2.64
CA LEU A 89 47.45 18.82 -2.24
C LEU A 89 47.37 19.41 -0.82
N ARG A 90 46.17 19.70 -0.31
CA ARG A 90 45.98 20.09 1.11
C ARG A 90 45.94 18.89 2.06
N LEU A 91 45.41 17.76 1.63
CA LEU A 91 45.39 16.53 2.43
C LEU A 91 46.75 15.81 2.42
N GLN A 92 47.54 15.87 1.34
CA GLN A 92 48.89 15.29 1.29
C GLN A 92 49.95 16.03 2.13
N ARG A 93 49.67 17.24 2.62
CA ARG A 93 50.54 17.96 3.58
C ARG A 93 50.11 17.81 5.04
N LEU A 94 48.99 17.16 5.29
CA LEU A 94 48.63 16.72 6.62
C LEU A 94 49.19 15.32 6.77
N ASP A 95 50.43 15.22 7.24
CA ASP A 95 50.95 13.96 7.73
C ASP A 95 50.09 13.54 8.92
N LEU A 96 49.12 12.67 8.64
CA LEU A 96 48.22 12.14 9.66
C LEU A 96 49.03 11.46 10.76
N GLY A 97 50.25 10.97 10.48
CA GLY A 97 51.15 10.41 11.48
C GLY A 97 51.68 11.43 12.48
N ASP A 98 52.06 12.64 12.04
CA ASP A 98 52.52 13.72 12.93
C ASP A 98 51.36 14.39 13.70
N LEU A 99 50.18 14.48 13.08
CA LEU A 99 48.96 14.84 13.80
C LEU A 99 48.58 13.76 14.82
N TRP A 100 48.68 12.47 14.49
CA TRP A 100 48.34 11.38 15.42
C TRP A 100 49.34 11.30 16.58
N ASN A 101 50.65 11.42 16.30
CA ASN A 101 51.71 11.35 17.32
C ASN A 101 51.77 12.61 18.21
N GLY A 102 51.55 13.81 17.65
CA GLY A 102 51.47 15.05 18.42
C GLY A 102 50.20 15.18 19.27
N VAL A 103 49.09 14.60 18.81
CA VAL A 103 47.79 14.66 19.49
C VAL A 103 47.63 13.54 20.53
N TRP A 104 48.22 12.35 20.35
CA TRP A 104 48.22 11.29 21.37
C TRP A 104 49.16 11.55 22.56
N GLY A 105 50.21 12.36 22.39
CA GLY A 105 51.12 12.74 23.49
C GLY A 105 50.51 13.67 24.55
N ARG A 106 49.36 14.30 24.29
CA ARG A 106 48.69 15.22 25.21
C ARG A 106 47.33 14.69 25.65
N ARG A 107 47.33 13.73 26.58
CA ARG A 107 46.12 13.13 27.19
C ARG A 107 45.05 14.16 27.61
N ARG A 108 45.45 15.38 28.01
CA ARG A 108 44.53 16.48 28.40
C ARG A 108 43.74 17.11 27.24
N TYR A 109 44.25 17.07 26.01
CA TYR A 109 43.52 17.60 24.84
C TYR A 109 42.41 16.65 24.42
N TRP A 110 42.65 15.33 24.46
CA TRP A 110 41.62 14.34 24.16
C TRP A 110 40.46 14.37 25.14
N SER A 111 40.72 14.54 26.44
CA SER A 111 39.63 14.70 27.41
C SER A 111 38.78 15.93 27.12
N ALA A 112 39.38 17.04 26.66
CA ALA A 112 38.63 18.25 26.32
C ALA A 112 37.85 18.11 25.01
N VAL A 113 38.44 17.49 23.98
CA VAL A 113 37.74 17.23 22.70
C VAL A 113 36.61 16.23 22.89
N VAL A 114 36.83 15.16 23.65
CA VAL A 114 35.78 14.19 23.99
C VAL A 114 34.71 14.85 24.85
N ALA A 115 35.06 15.67 25.84
CA ALA A 115 34.07 16.39 26.63
C ALA A 115 33.25 17.38 25.78
N ILE A 116 33.89 18.14 24.88
CA ILE A 116 33.20 19.04 23.96
C ILE A 116 32.32 18.23 22.99
N MET A 117 32.80 17.10 22.48
CA MET A 117 32.03 16.24 21.59
C MET A 117 30.85 15.60 22.33
N VAL A 118 31.01 15.17 23.58
CA VAL A 118 29.93 14.66 24.45
C VAL A 118 28.94 15.78 24.80
N VAL A 119 29.40 17.00 25.05
CA VAL A 119 28.53 18.16 25.27
C VAL A 119 27.82 18.55 23.99
N VAL A 120 28.48 18.55 22.84
CA VAL A 120 27.87 18.86 21.55
C VAL A 120 26.88 17.75 21.17
N ILE A 121 27.21 16.47 21.32
CA ILE A 121 26.29 15.36 21.08
C ILE A 121 25.15 15.36 22.11
N GLY A 122 25.42 15.66 23.37
CA GLY A 122 24.41 15.73 24.43
C GLY A 122 23.46 16.92 24.25
N VAL A 123 23.99 18.10 23.94
CA VAL A 123 23.20 19.32 23.71
C VAL A 123 22.48 19.25 22.36
N PHE A 124 23.20 18.98 21.27
CA PHE A 124 22.59 18.91 19.95
C PHE A 124 21.75 17.65 19.76
N GLY A 125 22.14 16.50 20.28
CA GLY A 125 21.34 15.26 20.22
C GLY A 125 20.01 15.38 20.97
N TYR A 126 19.93 16.22 22.01
CA TYR A 126 18.66 16.51 22.70
C TYR A 126 17.84 17.60 21.98
N THR A 127 18.49 18.57 21.32
CA THR A 127 17.79 19.65 20.58
C THR A 127 17.38 19.29 19.16
N VAL A 128 18.00 18.26 18.55
CA VAL A 128 17.45 17.64 17.33
C VAL A 128 16.27 16.79 17.80
N HIS A 129 15.20 17.47 18.23
CA HIS A 129 13.87 16.93 18.16
C HIS A 129 13.64 16.63 16.68
N PHE A 130 13.89 15.39 16.29
CA PHE A 130 13.12 14.83 15.19
C PHE A 130 11.68 14.97 15.68
N PRO A 131 10.87 15.86 15.07
CA PRO A 131 9.52 16.06 15.53
C PRO A 131 8.91 14.67 15.62
N ASN A 132 8.36 14.32 16.79
CA ASN A 132 7.44 13.20 16.88
C ASN A 132 6.29 13.60 15.97
N GLN A 133 6.40 13.25 14.69
CA GLN A 133 5.37 13.50 13.71
C GLN A 133 4.24 12.58 14.15
N VAL A 134 3.33 13.14 14.94
CA VAL A 134 2.04 12.52 15.17
C VAL A 134 1.39 12.59 13.81
N LEU A 135 1.41 11.46 13.11
CA LEU A 135 0.69 11.30 11.86
C LEU A 135 -0.76 11.66 12.17
N ALA A 136 -1.28 12.66 11.45
CA ALA A 136 -2.69 12.99 11.56
C ALA A 136 -3.42 11.76 11.03
N ALA A 137 -4.07 11.00 11.92
CA ALA A 137 -4.93 9.91 11.51
C ALA A 137 -5.92 10.48 10.48
N ARG A 138 -6.06 9.81 9.33
CA ARG A 138 -7.12 10.15 8.38
C ARG A 138 -8.44 10.07 9.13
N ILE A 139 -9.29 11.06 8.89
CA ILE A 139 -10.61 11.18 9.49
C ILE A 139 -11.65 11.06 8.38
N ASN A 140 -12.85 10.60 8.73
CA ASN A 140 -13.94 10.48 7.77
C ASN A 140 -14.41 11.88 7.38
N THR A 141 -14.25 12.25 6.12
CA THR A 141 -14.57 13.60 5.63
C THR A 141 -15.19 13.57 4.25
N ILE A 142 -16.02 14.57 3.97
CA ILE A 142 -16.46 14.83 2.60
C ILE A 142 -15.30 15.45 1.83
N GLU A 143 -14.81 14.76 0.81
CA GLU A 143 -13.67 15.20 -0.01
C GLU A 143 -14.12 16.12 -1.14
N GLN A 144 -15.26 15.84 -1.76
CA GLN A 144 -15.77 16.60 -2.91
C GLN A 144 -17.30 16.73 -2.84
N ILE A 145 -17.81 17.91 -3.22
CA ILE A 145 -19.25 18.16 -3.31
C ILE A 145 -19.59 18.80 -4.66
N TYR A 146 -20.63 18.28 -5.30
CA TYR A 146 -21.28 18.90 -6.45
C TYR A 146 -22.75 19.11 -6.11
N GLY A 147 -23.34 20.23 -6.54
CA GLY A 147 -24.76 20.51 -6.27
C GLY A 147 -25.09 20.74 -4.79
N GLN A 148 -26.28 20.33 -4.37
CA GLN A 148 -26.77 20.49 -2.99
C GLN A 148 -26.70 19.16 -2.26
N VAL A 149 -25.98 19.15 -1.14
CA VAL A 149 -25.82 17.99 -0.26
C VAL A 149 -26.10 18.46 1.15
N PHE A 150 -26.88 17.66 1.87
CA PHE A 150 -27.26 17.91 3.25
C PHE A 150 -26.84 16.72 4.11
N ILE A 151 -26.47 17.00 5.35
CA ILE A 151 -26.28 16.00 6.40
C ILE A 151 -27.35 16.26 7.45
N GLU A 152 -28.25 15.33 7.65
CA GLU A 152 -29.11 15.29 8.83
C GLU A 152 -28.36 14.61 9.98
N ARG A 153 -28.13 15.37 11.05
CA ARG A 153 -27.47 14.94 12.28
C ARG A 153 -28.28 15.41 13.46
N ASP A 154 -28.63 14.51 14.38
CA ASP A 154 -29.45 14.82 15.55
C ASP A 154 -30.79 15.51 15.20
N GLY A 155 -31.40 15.14 14.07
CA GLY A 155 -32.64 15.73 13.55
C GLY A 155 -32.48 17.16 13.00
N GLN A 156 -31.25 17.64 12.78
CA GLN A 156 -30.97 18.92 12.16
C GLN A 156 -30.36 18.72 10.78
N GLN A 157 -30.95 19.35 9.77
CA GLN A 157 -30.40 19.38 8.41
C GLN A 157 -29.31 20.45 8.29
N ILE A 158 -28.09 20.02 8.01
CA ILE A 158 -26.89 20.84 7.87
C ILE A 158 -26.46 20.84 6.40
N VAL A 159 -26.17 22.00 5.83
CA VAL A 159 -25.58 22.06 4.48
C VAL A 159 -24.17 21.49 4.54
N ALA A 160 -23.91 20.45 3.76
CA ALA A 160 -22.63 19.79 3.72
C ALA A 160 -21.58 20.67 3.01
N GLY A 161 -20.34 20.62 3.48
CA GLY A 161 -19.20 21.32 2.90
C GLY A 161 -18.00 20.40 2.75
N GLU A 162 -17.12 20.67 1.79
CA GLU A 162 -15.84 19.95 1.66
C GLU A 162 -15.02 20.07 2.96
N GLY A 163 -14.40 18.97 3.38
CA GLY A 163 -13.69 18.83 4.65
C GLY A 163 -14.60 18.65 5.88
N MET A 164 -15.93 18.66 5.72
CA MET A 164 -16.84 18.39 6.83
C MET A 164 -16.68 16.95 7.30
N ARG A 165 -16.55 16.77 8.62
CA ARG A 165 -16.38 15.47 9.25
C ARG A 165 -17.69 14.68 9.28
N ILE A 166 -17.61 13.42 8.86
CA ILE A 166 -18.68 12.42 8.93
C ILE A 166 -18.58 11.63 10.24
N GLN A 167 -19.74 11.30 10.81
CA GLN A 167 -19.92 10.59 12.08
C GLN A 167 -20.95 9.47 11.91
N GLU A 168 -20.95 8.53 12.86
CA GLU A 168 -21.99 7.50 12.94
C GLU A 168 -23.36 8.16 13.18
N GLY A 169 -24.39 7.65 12.51
CA GLY A 169 -25.75 8.19 12.54
C GLY A 169 -25.97 9.40 11.62
N ASP A 170 -24.97 9.82 10.83
CA ASP A 170 -25.19 10.85 9.82
C ASP A 170 -26.05 10.30 8.67
N HIS A 171 -27.12 11.03 8.34
CA HIS A 171 -27.93 10.79 7.13
C HIS A 171 -27.55 11.81 6.06
N ILE A 172 -27.04 11.34 4.93
CA ILE A 172 -26.52 12.16 3.86
C ILE A 172 -27.52 12.16 2.71
N LEU A 173 -28.05 13.34 2.38
CA LEU A 173 -29.06 13.55 1.35
C LEU A 173 -28.47 14.36 0.20
N THR A 174 -28.59 13.86 -1.02
CA THR A 174 -28.21 14.59 -2.23
C THR A 174 -29.46 15.02 -3.01
N GLU A 175 -29.60 16.31 -3.32
CA GLU A 175 -30.78 16.84 -4.01
C GLU A 175 -30.45 17.34 -5.43
N GLY A 176 -31.36 17.10 -6.38
CA GLY A 176 -31.24 17.58 -7.76
C GLY A 176 -30.03 17.01 -8.49
N GLN A 177 -28.99 17.82 -8.67
CA GLN A 177 -27.70 17.43 -9.25
C GLN A 177 -26.61 17.26 -8.16
N GLY A 178 -27.04 17.05 -6.91
CA GLY A 178 -26.20 16.82 -5.74
C GLY A 178 -25.39 15.53 -5.83
N MET A 179 -24.10 15.57 -5.51
CA MET A 179 -23.21 14.42 -5.40
C MET A 179 -22.18 14.71 -4.31
N ALA A 180 -21.82 13.71 -3.53
CA ALA A 180 -20.79 13.83 -2.50
C ALA A 180 -19.82 12.67 -2.58
N SER A 181 -18.53 12.92 -2.46
CA SER A 181 -17.52 11.89 -2.27
C SER A 181 -16.99 11.95 -0.85
N ILE A 182 -16.97 10.80 -0.17
CA ILE A 182 -16.57 10.65 1.23
C ILE A 182 -15.33 9.78 1.25
N GLY A 183 -14.25 10.32 1.83
CA GLY A 183 -13.06 9.56 2.18
C GLY A 183 -13.15 9.07 3.61
N PHE A 184 -12.90 7.79 3.82
CA PHE A 184 -12.84 7.17 5.14
C PHE A 184 -11.40 7.06 5.66
N PHE A 185 -11.26 6.81 6.96
CA PHE A 185 -9.96 6.66 7.63
C PHE A 185 -9.12 5.47 7.12
N ASP A 186 -9.71 4.56 6.35
CA ASP A 186 -9.04 3.38 5.78
C ASP A 186 -8.73 3.49 4.29
N ASP A 187 -8.80 4.70 3.75
CA ASP A 187 -8.62 5.04 2.34
C ASP A 187 -9.74 4.57 1.42
N THR A 188 -10.82 4.00 1.97
CA THR A 188 -12.05 3.76 1.20
C THR A 188 -12.63 5.09 0.76
N GLN A 189 -13.06 5.15 -0.51
CA GLN A 189 -13.81 6.28 -1.06
C GLN A 189 -15.21 5.82 -1.43
N VAL A 190 -16.22 6.60 -1.03
CA VAL A 190 -17.63 6.37 -1.37
C VAL A 190 -18.20 7.60 -2.03
N THR A 191 -18.67 7.47 -3.26
CA THR A 191 -19.37 8.54 -3.99
C THR A 191 -20.87 8.28 -3.95
N ILE A 192 -21.61 9.20 -3.32
CA ILE A 192 -23.06 9.21 -3.24
C ILE A 192 -23.59 9.95 -4.46
N GLY A 193 -24.41 9.27 -5.26
CA GLY A 193 -24.96 9.76 -6.51
C GLY A 193 -26.09 10.78 -6.34
N LEU A 194 -26.75 11.10 -7.45
CA LEU A 194 -27.87 12.05 -7.48
C LEU A 194 -29.08 11.48 -6.74
N GLN A 195 -29.86 12.34 -6.09
CA GLN A 195 -31.16 11.98 -5.49
C GLN A 195 -31.06 10.75 -4.56
N SER A 196 -30.01 10.73 -3.75
CA SER A 196 -29.65 9.60 -2.92
C SER A 196 -29.75 9.95 -1.44
N GLU A 197 -30.09 8.94 -0.65
CA GLU A 197 -30.16 9.02 0.80
C GLU A 197 -29.35 7.85 1.37
N VAL A 198 -28.33 8.20 2.16
CA VAL A 198 -27.34 7.26 2.67
C VAL A 198 -27.13 7.49 4.15
N GLU A 199 -27.18 6.45 4.96
CA GLU A 199 -26.93 6.51 6.40
C GLU A 199 -25.58 5.86 6.74
N ILE A 200 -24.82 6.50 7.62
CA ILE A 200 -23.56 5.96 8.14
C ILE A 200 -23.84 5.19 9.42
N LEU A 201 -24.02 3.88 9.32
CA LEU A 201 -24.41 3.03 10.44
C LEU A 201 -23.29 2.83 11.46
N HIS A 202 -22.06 2.58 10.98
CA HIS A 202 -20.94 2.25 11.85
C HIS A 202 -19.60 2.69 11.27
N LEU A 203 -18.74 3.25 12.12
CA LEU A 203 -17.40 3.76 11.84
C LEU A 203 -16.48 3.46 13.02
N TRP A 204 -15.77 2.35 12.94
CA TRP A 204 -14.95 1.91 14.05
C TRP A 204 -13.54 1.50 13.60
N VAL A 205 -12.57 1.85 14.44
CA VAL A 205 -11.14 1.55 14.29
C VAL A 205 -10.69 0.94 15.60
N ASP A 206 -10.00 -0.18 15.56
CA ASP A 206 -9.46 -0.79 16.78
C ASP A 206 -8.41 0.15 17.42
N PRO A 207 -8.60 0.60 18.67
CA PRO A 207 -7.62 1.42 19.37
C PRO A 207 -6.26 0.74 19.55
N ALA A 208 -6.22 -0.59 19.57
CA ALA A 208 -4.99 -1.35 19.60
C ALA A 208 -4.38 -1.43 18.21
N ASN A 209 -5.15 -1.78 17.18
CA ASN A 209 -4.67 -1.96 15.82
C ASN A 209 -5.40 -1.04 14.81
N SER A 210 -4.79 0.10 14.48
CA SER A 210 -5.37 1.05 13.53
C SER A 210 -5.52 0.54 12.09
N ALA A 211 -4.98 -0.64 11.76
CA ALA A 211 -5.23 -1.29 10.48
C ALA A 211 -6.63 -1.95 10.43
N TYR A 212 -7.11 -2.42 11.59
CA TYR A 212 -8.39 -3.12 11.73
C TYR A 212 -9.55 -2.11 11.82
N THR A 213 -10.46 -2.20 10.85
CA THR A 213 -11.46 -1.19 10.58
C THR A 213 -12.81 -1.80 10.21
N ILE A 214 -13.89 -1.22 10.71
CA ILE A 214 -15.26 -1.62 10.37
C ILE A 214 -16.03 -0.38 9.91
N ILE A 215 -16.52 -0.42 8.67
CA ILE A 215 -17.33 0.64 8.08
C ILE A 215 -18.62 0.02 7.55
N GLN A 216 -19.76 0.55 7.98
CA GLN A 216 -21.08 0.11 7.53
C GLN A 216 -21.89 1.30 7.04
N VAL A 217 -22.40 1.20 5.83
CA VAL A 217 -23.17 2.24 5.14
C VAL A 217 -24.49 1.63 4.66
N GLU A 218 -25.61 2.31 4.89
CA GLU A 218 -26.91 1.92 4.36
C GLU A 218 -27.34 2.87 3.23
N VAL A 219 -27.76 2.30 2.10
CA VAL A 219 -28.36 3.03 0.99
C VAL A 219 -29.87 2.88 1.09
N ILE A 220 -30.55 3.94 1.49
CA ILE A 220 -32.00 3.96 1.64
C ILE A 220 -32.67 4.11 0.26
N THR A 221 -32.14 5.03 -0.56
CA THR A 221 -32.56 5.24 -1.95
C THR A 221 -31.43 5.86 -2.77
N GLY A 222 -31.46 5.69 -4.08
CA GLY A 222 -30.49 6.30 -5.00
C GLY A 222 -29.31 5.40 -5.30
N ARG A 223 -28.10 5.95 -5.40
CA ARG A 223 -26.91 5.25 -5.91
C ARG A 223 -25.67 5.55 -5.08
N VAL A 224 -24.85 4.54 -4.87
CA VAL A 224 -23.55 4.67 -4.22
C VAL A 224 -22.49 3.89 -5.00
N TRP A 225 -21.39 4.55 -5.30
CA TRP A 225 -20.17 3.93 -5.82
C TRP A 225 -19.15 3.81 -4.70
N SER A 226 -18.57 2.62 -4.52
CA SER A 226 -17.58 2.36 -3.48
C SER A 226 -16.29 1.85 -4.09
N GLN A 227 -15.17 2.49 -3.72
CA GLN A 227 -13.82 2.05 -4.01
C GLN A 227 -13.11 1.71 -2.71
N ILE A 228 -12.96 0.42 -2.45
CA ILE A 228 -12.25 -0.11 -1.30
C ILE A 228 -10.85 -0.45 -1.79
N VAL A 229 -9.87 0.31 -1.32
CA VAL A 229 -8.48 0.14 -1.76
C VAL A 229 -7.86 -1.02 -0.98
N ASN A 230 -7.75 -0.90 0.35
CA ASN A 230 -6.98 -1.82 1.18
C ASN A 230 -7.55 -2.02 2.58
N LEU A 231 -8.28 -3.12 2.77
CA LEU A 231 -8.65 -3.61 4.09
C LEU A 231 -7.60 -4.59 4.61
N SER A 232 -7.26 -4.46 5.89
CA SER A 232 -6.43 -5.44 6.58
C SER A 232 -7.27 -6.64 7.02
N ASN A 233 -6.64 -7.74 7.41
CA ASN A 233 -7.39 -8.94 7.76
C ASN A 233 -8.36 -8.69 8.91
N GLY A 234 -9.60 -9.10 8.66
CA GLY A 234 -10.73 -8.93 9.57
C GLY A 234 -11.33 -7.52 9.57
N SER A 235 -10.70 -6.54 8.90
CA SER A 235 -11.40 -5.30 8.55
C SER A 235 -12.54 -5.62 7.59
N THR A 236 -13.62 -4.86 7.67
CA THR A 236 -14.79 -5.03 6.80
C THR A 236 -15.38 -3.71 6.38
N PHE A 237 -15.72 -3.59 5.10
CA PHE A 237 -16.59 -2.56 4.58
C PHE A 237 -17.88 -3.22 4.10
N SER A 238 -19.04 -2.70 4.52
CA SER A 238 -20.33 -3.22 4.05
C SER A 238 -21.31 -2.15 3.63
N VAL A 239 -22.04 -2.43 2.55
CA VAL A 239 -23.16 -1.62 2.06
C VAL A 239 -24.44 -2.41 2.21
N SER A 240 -25.38 -1.91 3.01
CA SER A 240 -26.70 -2.50 3.20
C SER A 240 -27.80 -1.72 2.49
N SER A 241 -28.90 -2.39 2.19
CA SER A 241 -30.16 -1.79 1.74
C SER A 241 -31.30 -2.70 2.15
N GLY A 242 -31.96 -2.40 3.28
CA GLY A 242 -33.02 -3.23 3.83
C GLY A 242 -32.52 -4.63 4.24
N LYS A 243 -32.94 -5.68 3.50
CA LYS A 243 -32.59 -7.08 3.80
C LYS A 243 -31.40 -7.62 2.98
N THR A 244 -30.71 -6.73 2.29
CA THR A 244 -29.56 -7.05 1.45
C THR A 244 -28.31 -6.40 2.03
N VAL A 245 -27.23 -7.18 2.15
CA VAL A 245 -25.92 -6.71 2.62
C VAL A 245 -24.85 -7.14 1.64
N PHE A 246 -24.00 -6.21 1.23
CA PHE A 246 -22.79 -6.47 0.45
C PHE A 246 -21.58 -6.23 1.35
N THR A 247 -20.70 -7.21 1.49
CA THR A 247 -19.53 -7.18 2.40
C THR A 247 -18.23 -7.36 1.61
N ILE A 248 -17.23 -6.59 2.00
CA ILE A 248 -15.89 -6.57 1.41
C ILE A 248 -14.90 -6.65 2.56
N ASP A 249 -13.92 -7.54 2.46
CA ASP A 249 -12.91 -7.83 3.48
C ASP A 249 -11.48 -7.53 3.01
N LYS A 250 -11.28 -7.30 1.70
CA LYS A 250 -9.99 -6.97 1.10
C LYS A 250 -10.07 -5.69 0.27
N LYS A 251 -10.45 -5.82 -1.00
CA LYS A 251 -10.50 -4.73 -2.00
C LYS A 251 -11.61 -5.01 -2.99
N ALA A 252 -12.28 -3.96 -3.43
CA ALA A 252 -13.33 -4.05 -4.44
C ALA A 252 -13.67 -2.67 -4.98
N THR A 253 -14.13 -2.66 -6.23
CA THR A 253 -14.84 -1.51 -6.81
C THR A 253 -16.22 -1.96 -7.22
N PHE A 254 -17.27 -1.35 -6.68
CA PHE A 254 -18.64 -1.72 -7.01
C PHE A 254 -19.61 -0.55 -6.85
N ASP A 255 -20.76 -0.69 -7.49
CA ASP A 255 -21.83 0.28 -7.54
C ASP A 255 -23.11 -0.37 -7.01
N VAL A 256 -23.82 0.30 -6.11
CA VAL A 256 -25.12 -0.14 -5.56
C VAL A 256 -26.17 0.90 -5.91
N PHE A 257 -27.24 0.46 -6.56
CA PHE A 257 -28.37 1.29 -6.95
C PHE A 257 -29.66 0.74 -6.33
N VAL A 258 -30.37 1.59 -5.61
CA VAL A 258 -31.62 1.28 -4.90
C VAL A 258 -32.74 2.17 -5.45
N SER A 259 -33.79 1.53 -5.96
CA SER A 259 -34.97 2.22 -6.50
C SER A 259 -36.22 1.37 -6.33
N GLU A 260 -37.27 1.92 -5.74
CA GLU A 260 -38.62 1.31 -5.66
C GLU A 260 -38.64 -0.19 -5.28
N GLY A 261 -37.92 -0.57 -4.23
CA GLY A 261 -37.86 -1.97 -3.76
C GLY A 261 -36.98 -2.90 -4.59
N LYS A 262 -36.28 -2.37 -5.61
CA LYS A 262 -35.22 -3.02 -6.37
C LYS A 262 -33.85 -2.57 -5.84
N VAL A 263 -32.97 -3.54 -5.62
CA VAL A 263 -31.54 -3.31 -5.34
C VAL A 263 -30.74 -3.92 -6.48
N GLU A 264 -29.84 -3.16 -7.06
CA GLU A 264 -28.92 -3.61 -8.10
C GLU A 264 -27.50 -3.32 -7.67
N ALA A 265 -26.64 -4.34 -7.62
CA ALA A 265 -25.21 -4.15 -7.40
C ALA A 265 -24.41 -4.61 -8.60
N ARG A 266 -23.41 -3.82 -9.02
CA ARG A 266 -22.54 -4.06 -10.18
C ARG A 266 -21.09 -4.06 -9.73
N VAL A 267 -20.35 -5.11 -10.05
CA VAL A 267 -18.95 -5.26 -9.64
C VAL A 267 -18.02 -4.88 -10.78
N PHE A 268 -17.16 -3.89 -10.52
CA PHE A 268 -16.20 -3.38 -11.48
C PHE A 268 -14.80 -3.92 -11.25
N ASP A 269 -14.41 -4.23 -10.02
CA ASP A 269 -13.13 -4.87 -9.71
C ASP A 269 -13.26 -5.79 -8.49
N TYR A 270 -12.51 -6.90 -8.51
CA TYR A 270 -12.43 -7.93 -7.46
C TYR A 270 -13.75 -8.62 -7.13
N LEU A 271 -13.93 -8.99 -5.86
CA LEU A 271 -15.01 -9.83 -5.33
C LEU A 271 -15.76 -9.04 -4.26
N ILE A 272 -17.08 -9.22 -4.22
CA ILE A 272 -17.92 -8.79 -3.10
C ILE A 272 -18.72 -9.99 -2.60
N TYR A 273 -18.89 -10.11 -1.29
CA TYR A 273 -19.80 -11.07 -0.68
C TYR A 273 -21.18 -10.45 -0.57
N PHE A 274 -22.24 -11.25 -0.74
CA PHE A 274 -23.61 -10.78 -0.55
C PHE A 274 -24.40 -11.71 0.34
N GLU A 275 -25.28 -11.12 1.15
CA GLU A 275 -26.31 -11.80 1.94
C GLU A 275 -27.67 -11.15 1.64
N VAL A 276 -28.66 -11.94 1.23
CA VAL A 276 -29.99 -11.47 0.84
C VAL A 276 -31.05 -12.30 1.55
N THR A 277 -31.91 -11.66 2.33
CA THR A 277 -33.04 -12.34 2.98
C THR A 277 -34.35 -12.04 2.23
N GLN A 278 -34.92 -13.04 1.55
CA GLN A 278 -36.22 -12.97 0.87
C GLN A 278 -37.16 -14.02 1.47
N GLY A 279 -38.30 -13.59 2.02
CA GLY A 279 -39.17 -14.47 2.81
C GLY A 279 -38.42 -15.07 4.02
N ASN A 280 -38.39 -16.41 4.09
CA ASN A 280 -37.63 -17.20 5.07
C ASN A 280 -36.36 -17.83 4.46
N VAL A 281 -35.87 -17.33 3.32
CA VAL A 281 -34.67 -17.85 2.67
C VAL A 281 -33.57 -16.82 2.76
N LEU A 282 -32.45 -17.22 3.36
CA LEU A 282 -31.19 -16.49 3.38
C LEU A 282 -30.33 -17.00 2.23
N ARG A 283 -30.07 -16.13 1.26
CA ARG A 283 -29.20 -16.39 0.12
C ARG A 283 -27.85 -15.76 0.38
N LYS A 284 -26.77 -16.53 0.32
CA LYS A 284 -25.40 -16.03 0.47
C LYS A 284 -24.56 -16.41 -0.73
N GLY A 285 -23.65 -15.53 -1.10
CA GLY A 285 -22.77 -15.80 -2.24
C GLY A 285 -21.66 -14.78 -2.40
N THR A 286 -20.87 -14.98 -3.45
CA THR A 286 -19.86 -14.02 -3.89
C THR A 286 -20.16 -13.58 -5.31
N LEU A 287 -19.86 -12.33 -5.64
CA LEU A 287 -20.04 -11.73 -6.95
C LEU A 287 -18.71 -11.10 -7.40
N GLY A 288 -18.21 -11.50 -8.56
CA GLY A 288 -17.00 -10.93 -9.16
C GLY A 288 -17.26 -10.08 -10.41
N ARG A 289 -16.25 -9.34 -10.88
CA ARG A 289 -16.30 -8.63 -12.17
C ARG A 289 -16.48 -9.62 -13.34
N PRO A 290 -17.24 -9.27 -14.41
CA PRO A 290 -18.09 -8.09 -14.61
C PRO A 290 -19.57 -8.45 -14.36
N LEU A 291 -19.90 -8.99 -13.19
CA LEU A 291 -21.26 -9.42 -12.91
C LEU A 291 -22.06 -8.33 -12.19
N SER A 292 -23.37 -8.44 -12.35
CA SER A 292 -24.38 -7.69 -11.61
C SER A 292 -25.36 -8.62 -10.92
N ILE A 293 -25.86 -8.18 -9.79
CA ILE A 293 -26.96 -8.83 -9.06
C ILE A 293 -28.12 -7.84 -8.96
N THR A 294 -29.30 -8.27 -9.38
CA THR A 294 -30.56 -7.55 -9.24
C THR A 294 -31.47 -8.30 -8.29
N ILE A 295 -31.97 -7.61 -7.28
CA ILE A 295 -32.85 -8.15 -6.24
C ILE A 295 -34.14 -7.34 -6.28
N ASN A 296 -35.26 -7.97 -6.60
CA ASN A 296 -36.57 -7.36 -6.51
C ASN A 296 -37.27 -7.84 -5.24
N SER A 297 -37.47 -6.93 -4.27
CA SER A 297 -38.11 -7.25 -3.00
C SER A 297 -39.61 -7.54 -3.16
N VAL A 298 -40.25 -7.03 -4.22
CA VAL A 298 -41.68 -7.21 -4.49
C VAL A 298 -41.95 -8.55 -5.17
N GLU A 299 -41.12 -8.92 -6.14
CA GLU A 299 -41.24 -10.17 -6.89
C GLU A 299 -40.52 -11.34 -6.21
N GLU A 300 -39.83 -11.10 -5.10
CA GLU A 300 -38.95 -12.04 -4.38
C GLU A 300 -37.95 -12.75 -5.31
N ASN A 301 -37.52 -12.07 -6.38
CA ASN A 301 -36.57 -12.61 -7.33
C ASN A 301 -35.16 -12.05 -7.09
N LEU A 302 -34.19 -12.88 -7.44
CA LEU A 302 -32.78 -12.56 -7.46
C LEU A 302 -32.24 -13.02 -8.80
N LYS A 303 -31.59 -12.13 -9.53
CA LYS A 303 -31.02 -12.40 -10.85
C LYS A 303 -29.56 -11.97 -10.86
N ILE A 304 -28.67 -12.90 -11.19
CA ILE A 304 -27.25 -12.63 -11.40
C ILE A 304 -26.96 -12.73 -12.90
N GLU A 305 -26.43 -11.66 -13.48
CA GLU A 305 -26.13 -11.60 -14.91
C GLU A 305 -24.84 -10.83 -15.22
N PRO A 306 -24.12 -11.21 -16.30
CA PRO A 306 -23.03 -10.39 -16.81
C PRO A 306 -23.51 -8.98 -17.17
N ILE A 307 -22.70 -7.98 -16.86
CA ILE A 307 -22.93 -6.61 -17.32
C ILE A 307 -22.77 -6.60 -18.84
N SER A 308 -23.89 -6.42 -19.54
CA SER A 308 -23.91 -6.35 -21.00
C SER A 308 -23.03 -5.19 -21.49
N ASP A 309 -22.18 -5.46 -22.47
CA ASP A 309 -21.23 -4.50 -23.04
C ASP A 309 -20.41 -3.74 -21.98
N PHE A 310 -19.80 -4.44 -21.01
CA PHE A 310 -19.00 -3.83 -19.92
C PHE A 310 -17.99 -2.77 -20.43
N SER A 311 -17.34 -3.01 -21.56
CA SER A 311 -16.43 -2.05 -22.21
C SER A 311 -17.14 -0.79 -22.72
N LEU A 312 -18.36 -0.92 -23.24
CA LEU A 312 -19.19 0.20 -23.67
C LEU A 312 -19.76 0.97 -22.47
N LEU A 313 -20.13 0.28 -21.40
CA LEU A 313 -20.62 0.92 -20.17
C LEU A 313 -19.60 1.92 -19.63
N LYS A 314 -18.31 1.58 -19.66
CA LYS A 314 -17.20 2.48 -19.28
C LYS A 314 -17.10 3.74 -20.16
N GLN A 315 -17.65 3.71 -21.38
CA GLN A 315 -17.57 4.81 -22.35
C GLN A 315 -18.86 5.64 -22.43
N VAL A 316 -20.01 5.03 -22.15
CA VAL A 316 -21.33 5.65 -22.40
C VAL A 316 -22.02 6.10 -21.11
N ASP A 317 -21.80 5.41 -19.99
CA ASP A 317 -22.38 5.81 -18.70
C ASP A 317 -21.46 6.84 -18.01
N PHE A 318 -21.89 8.11 -18.02
CA PHE A 318 -21.17 9.21 -17.37
C PHE A 318 -20.86 8.93 -15.90
N TRP A 319 -21.77 8.30 -15.16
CA TRP A 319 -21.54 7.98 -13.74
C TRP A 319 -20.39 6.99 -13.58
N VAL A 320 -20.36 5.95 -14.41
CA VAL A 320 -19.32 4.92 -14.38
C VAL A 320 -17.98 5.53 -14.80
N GLN A 321 -17.96 6.30 -15.88
CA GLN A 321 -16.74 6.97 -16.34
C GLN A 321 -16.19 7.93 -15.29
N PHE A 322 -17.04 8.81 -14.75
CA PHE A 322 -16.66 9.77 -13.72
C PHE A 322 -16.02 9.07 -12.51
N ASN A 323 -16.65 8.02 -12.00
CA ASN A 323 -16.14 7.32 -10.83
C ASN A 323 -14.87 6.51 -11.14
N LEU A 324 -14.73 5.90 -12.31
CA LEU A 324 -13.47 5.23 -12.69
C LEU A 324 -12.29 6.22 -12.80
N GLU A 325 -12.54 7.41 -13.36
CA GLU A 325 -11.53 8.48 -13.41
C GLU A 325 -11.20 9.02 -12.01
N SER A 326 -12.22 9.24 -11.17
CA SER A 326 -12.04 9.65 -9.77
C SER A 326 -11.25 8.62 -8.98
N ASN A 327 -11.57 7.33 -9.16
CA ASN A 327 -10.90 6.21 -8.53
C ASN A 327 -9.39 6.18 -8.86
N GLN A 328 -9.04 6.36 -10.13
CA GLN A 328 -7.63 6.39 -10.54
C GLN A 328 -6.91 7.59 -9.91
N LYS A 329 -7.55 8.77 -9.92
CA LYS A 329 -7.01 9.96 -9.28
C LYS A 329 -6.80 9.75 -7.77
N HIS A 330 -7.75 9.12 -7.08
CA HIS A 330 -7.65 8.79 -5.66
C HIS A 330 -6.47 7.85 -5.39
N LEU A 331 -6.29 6.80 -6.20
CA LEU A 331 -5.13 5.90 -6.08
C LEU A 331 -3.81 6.62 -6.30
N ASP A 332 -3.73 7.53 -7.27
CA ASP A 332 -2.52 8.33 -7.52
C ASP A 332 -2.23 9.29 -6.35
N GLU A 333 -3.27 9.90 -5.77
CA GLU A 333 -3.16 10.77 -4.60
C GLU A 333 -2.74 10.00 -3.34
N LEU A 334 -3.28 8.80 -3.13
CA LEU A 334 -2.87 7.87 -2.06
C LEU A 334 -1.42 7.45 -2.22
N ALA A 335 -1.02 7.02 -3.42
CA ALA A 335 0.35 6.64 -3.71
C ALA A 335 1.32 7.80 -3.43
N PHE A 336 0.98 9.02 -3.86
CA PHE A 336 1.77 10.21 -3.59
C PHE A 336 1.82 10.55 -2.10
N TYR A 337 0.69 10.45 -1.40
CA TYR A 337 0.59 10.66 0.04
C TYR A 337 1.54 9.71 0.78
N TYR A 338 1.42 8.39 0.54
CA TYR A 338 2.23 7.37 1.20
C TYR A 338 3.72 7.50 0.85
N GLN A 339 4.08 7.81 -0.40
CA GLN A 339 5.48 8.04 -0.76
C GLN A 339 6.09 9.22 -0.01
N ASN A 340 5.37 10.35 0.07
CA ASN A 340 5.86 11.53 0.78
C ASN A 340 5.94 11.29 2.28
N GLU A 341 4.94 10.61 2.84
CA GLU A 341 4.92 10.21 4.25
C GLU A 341 6.13 9.33 4.58
N MET A 342 6.40 8.29 3.79
CA MET A 342 7.57 7.44 3.98
C MET A 342 8.88 8.21 3.87
N VAL A 343 8.99 9.18 2.94
CA VAL A 343 10.18 10.05 2.85
C VAL A 343 10.33 10.95 4.08
N GLN A 344 9.22 11.48 4.62
CA GLN A 344 9.24 12.33 5.81
C GLN A 344 9.64 11.56 7.06
N ILE A 345 9.05 10.37 7.27
CA ILE A 345 9.37 9.47 8.40
C ILE A 345 10.81 8.97 8.28
N ALA A 346 11.23 8.57 7.08
CA ALA A 346 12.60 8.13 6.83
C ALA A 346 13.62 9.25 7.05
N GLY A 347 13.28 10.51 6.78
CA GLY A 347 14.17 11.65 6.96
C GLY A 347 15.49 11.49 6.19
N VAL A 348 16.61 11.36 6.92
CA VAL A 348 17.93 11.12 6.30
C VAL A 348 18.03 9.67 5.85
N LEU A 349 18.06 9.46 4.53
CA LEU A 349 18.17 8.14 3.91
C LEU A 349 19.59 7.55 3.92
N PRO A 350 19.73 6.21 3.86
CA PRO A 350 20.99 5.54 3.54
C PRO A 350 21.68 6.16 2.31
N GLY A 351 23.01 6.27 2.36
CA GLY A 351 23.81 6.91 1.31
C GLY A 351 24.01 8.42 1.50
N ASN A 352 23.21 9.09 2.33
CA ASN A 352 23.46 10.47 2.72
C ASN A 352 24.65 10.57 3.69
N VAL A 353 25.45 11.64 3.58
CA VAL A 353 26.62 11.91 4.45
C VAL A 353 26.23 12.01 5.93
N LEU A 354 25.00 12.43 6.24
CA LEU A 354 24.50 12.56 7.61
C LEU A 354 23.87 11.27 8.15
N TYR A 355 23.72 10.21 7.34
CA TYR A 355 23.10 8.96 7.77
C TYR A 355 23.81 8.28 8.95
N PRO A 356 25.17 8.22 9.01
CA PRO A 356 25.85 7.69 10.19
C PRO A 356 25.54 8.48 11.47
N THR A 357 25.33 9.80 11.36
CA THR A 357 24.96 10.64 12.51
C THR A 357 23.57 10.29 13.01
N LYS A 358 22.61 10.04 12.10
CA LYS A 358 21.27 9.54 12.45
C LYS A 358 21.35 8.23 13.24
N ARG A 359 22.14 7.26 12.75
CA ARG A 359 22.32 5.95 13.42
C ARG A 359 22.90 6.07 14.83
N VAL A 360 23.93 6.91 15.02
CA VAL A 360 24.50 7.17 16.35
C VAL A 360 23.48 7.82 17.29
N ALA A 361 22.65 8.74 16.78
CA ALA A 361 21.62 9.39 17.58
C ALA A 361 20.54 8.39 18.06
N GLU A 362 20.12 7.48 17.19
CA GLU A 362 19.17 6.40 17.55
C GLU A 362 19.75 5.43 18.59
N GLU A 363 20.98 4.95 18.40
CA GLU A 363 21.65 4.07 19.37
C GLU A 363 21.82 4.76 20.73
N THR A 364 22.13 6.07 20.73
CA THR A 364 22.21 6.87 21.95
C THR A 364 20.84 6.98 22.62
N ARG A 365 19.76 7.23 21.87
CA ARG A 365 18.38 7.25 22.42
C ARG A 365 18.01 5.92 23.05
N LEU A 366 18.34 4.80 22.40
CA LEU A 366 18.08 3.46 22.91
C LEU A 366 18.90 3.17 24.18
N PHE A 367 20.17 3.54 24.19
CA PHE A 367 21.05 3.37 25.35
C PHE A 367 20.59 4.18 26.57
N LEU A 368 20.07 5.38 26.34
CA LEU A 368 19.56 6.26 27.40
C LEU A 368 18.13 5.89 27.85
N ALA A 369 17.42 5.02 27.13
CA ALA A 369 16.11 4.55 27.53
C ALA A 369 16.23 3.53 28.67
N SER A 370 16.01 4.01 29.90
CA SER A 370 16.12 3.18 31.11
C SER A 370 14.91 2.29 31.38
N ASP A 371 13.75 2.63 30.81
CA ASP A 371 12.50 1.87 30.95
C ASP A 371 12.32 0.95 29.74
N GLU A 372 12.05 -0.33 29.98
CA GLU A 372 11.79 -1.33 28.94
C GLU A 372 10.59 -0.91 28.06
N VAL A 373 9.57 -0.24 28.60
CA VAL A 373 8.43 0.26 27.81
C VAL A 373 8.89 1.35 26.82
N ILE A 374 9.74 2.27 27.27
CA ILE A 374 10.28 3.34 26.41
C ILE A 374 11.21 2.73 25.35
N LYS A 375 12.09 1.83 25.77
CA LYS A 375 13.03 1.13 24.88
C LYS A 375 12.28 0.37 23.79
N ARG A 376 11.22 -0.37 24.16
CA ARG A 376 10.35 -1.09 23.24
C ARG A 376 9.63 -0.16 22.27
N LYS A 377 9.09 0.97 22.75
CA LYS A 377 8.50 2.01 21.88
C LYS A 377 9.51 2.57 20.88
N LEU A 378 10.75 2.83 21.32
CA LEU A 378 11.82 3.30 20.44
C LEU A 378 12.22 2.24 19.40
N LEU A 379 12.23 0.95 19.76
CA LEU A 379 12.52 -0.12 18.81
C LEU A 379 11.43 -0.23 17.74
N LEU A 380 10.15 -0.11 18.11
CA LEU A 380 9.04 -0.03 17.16
C LEU A 380 9.17 1.20 16.25
N GLU A 381 9.47 2.38 16.82
CA GLU A 381 9.74 3.61 16.06
C GLU A 381 10.88 3.43 15.06
N PHE A 382 11.99 2.81 15.48
CA PHE A 382 13.13 2.57 14.59
C PHE A 382 12.83 1.53 13.53
N ALA A 383 12.08 0.47 13.84
CA ALA A 383 11.64 -0.50 12.84
C ALA A 383 10.76 0.18 11.77
N HIS A 384 9.83 1.04 12.19
CA HIS A 384 9.02 1.83 11.28
C HIS A 384 9.88 2.76 10.41
N ILE A 385 10.86 3.46 10.98
CA ILE A 385 11.82 4.30 10.22
C ILE A 385 12.60 3.47 9.19
N ARG A 386 13.07 2.27 9.54
CA ARG A 386 13.79 1.38 8.60
C ARG A 386 12.89 0.93 7.46
N PHE A 387 11.63 0.60 7.76
CA PHE A 387 10.62 0.30 6.75
C PHE A 387 10.42 1.50 5.80
N SER A 388 10.21 2.71 6.34
CA SER A 388 10.04 3.91 5.53
C SER A 388 11.27 4.25 4.68
N GLU A 389 12.49 4.06 5.18
CA GLU A 389 13.72 4.24 4.41
C GLU A 389 13.79 3.28 3.23
N MET A 390 13.49 2.01 3.47
CA MET A 390 13.45 0.97 2.44
C MET A 390 12.42 1.34 1.37
N VAL A 391 11.17 1.63 1.75
CA VAL A 391 10.10 2.03 0.80
C VAL A 391 10.51 3.28 0.00
N ALA A 392 11.05 4.30 0.67
CA ALA A 392 11.50 5.53 0.03
C ALA A 392 12.65 5.30 -0.98
N LEU A 393 13.53 4.33 -0.73
CA LEU A 393 14.62 3.99 -1.64
C LEU A 393 14.12 3.19 -2.85
N PHE A 394 13.22 2.22 -2.65
CA PHE A 394 12.59 1.48 -3.75
C PHE A 394 11.74 2.41 -4.63
N ALA A 395 10.97 3.33 -4.04
CA ALA A 395 10.21 4.34 -4.77
C ALA A 395 11.11 5.30 -5.57
N LYS A 396 12.36 5.53 -5.13
CA LYS A 396 13.38 6.28 -5.87
C LYS A 396 14.17 5.44 -6.89
N ASN A 397 13.83 4.17 -7.03
CA ASN A 397 14.52 3.20 -7.88
C ASN A 397 16.02 3.03 -7.54
N ASP A 398 16.42 3.26 -6.27
CA ASP A 398 17.77 2.97 -5.78
C ASP A 398 17.80 1.56 -5.19
N LEU A 399 17.69 0.55 -6.07
CA LEU A 399 17.51 -0.85 -5.69
C LEU A 399 18.63 -1.35 -4.76
N LYS A 400 19.88 -0.94 -5.01
CA LYS A 400 21.03 -1.38 -4.21
C LYS A 400 20.97 -0.88 -2.76
N LEU A 401 20.61 0.39 -2.56
CA LEU A 401 20.42 0.90 -1.20
C LEU A 401 19.12 0.38 -0.59
N GLY A 402 18.07 0.18 -1.40
CA GLY A 402 16.80 -0.41 -1.01
C GLY A 402 16.98 -1.83 -0.44
N GLU A 403 17.69 -2.70 -1.13
CA GLU A 403 18.04 -4.06 -0.68
C GLU A 403 18.85 -4.05 0.63
N LYS A 404 19.76 -3.09 0.78
CA LYS A 404 20.49 -2.93 2.03
C LYS A 404 19.55 -2.51 3.17
N ALA A 405 18.69 -1.53 2.94
CA ALA A 405 17.70 -1.06 3.92
C ALA A 405 16.68 -2.16 4.27
N LEU A 406 16.29 -2.98 3.30
CA LEU A 406 15.46 -4.18 3.46
C LEU A 406 16.10 -5.17 4.42
N SER A 407 17.40 -5.45 4.23
CA SER A 407 18.18 -6.33 5.13
C SER A 407 18.27 -5.74 6.54
N ASP A 408 18.57 -4.44 6.65
CA ASP A 408 18.65 -3.74 7.94
C ASP A 408 17.29 -3.77 8.67
N TYR A 409 16.18 -3.56 7.96
CA TYR A 409 14.82 -3.68 8.48
C TYR A 409 14.52 -5.10 8.98
N ARG A 410 14.82 -6.13 8.17
CA ARG A 410 14.60 -7.53 8.53
C ARG A 410 15.31 -7.90 9.83
N VAL A 411 16.57 -7.50 9.99
CA VAL A 411 17.34 -7.77 11.21
C VAL A 411 16.73 -7.04 12.42
N ALA A 412 16.40 -5.75 12.27
CA ALA A 412 15.78 -4.98 13.35
C ALA A 412 14.44 -5.58 13.80
N PHE A 413 13.62 -5.97 12.83
CA PHE A 413 12.29 -6.52 13.07
C PHE A 413 12.33 -7.91 13.69
N LEU A 414 13.17 -8.84 13.20
CA LEU A 414 13.30 -10.17 13.80
C LEU A 414 13.83 -10.13 15.24
N ASN A 415 14.70 -9.15 15.55
CA ASN A 415 15.12 -8.93 16.92
C ASN A 415 13.97 -8.46 17.80
N LEU A 416 13.12 -7.55 17.28
CA LEU A 416 11.94 -7.07 17.99
C LEU A 416 10.89 -8.17 18.19
N ALA A 417 10.70 -9.04 17.19
CA ALA A 417 9.75 -10.16 17.23
C ALA A 417 10.04 -11.13 18.38
N ARG A 418 11.33 -11.33 18.70
CA ARG A 418 11.76 -12.17 19.84
C ARG A 418 11.38 -11.57 21.19
N GLU A 419 11.22 -10.25 21.26
CA GLU A 419 10.85 -9.54 22.49
C GLU A 419 9.33 -9.42 22.64
N ASN A 420 8.61 -9.16 21.54
CA ASN A 420 7.16 -9.09 21.54
C ASN A 420 6.54 -9.40 20.17
N GLU A 421 5.94 -10.58 20.05
CA GLU A 421 5.31 -11.04 18.81
C GLU A 421 4.08 -10.21 18.42
N ALA A 422 3.21 -9.86 19.39
CA ALA A 422 1.92 -9.22 19.11
C ALA A 422 2.07 -7.80 18.53
N ASP A 423 2.94 -6.98 19.12
CA ASP A 423 3.18 -5.62 18.63
C ASP A 423 3.88 -5.61 17.26
N VAL A 424 4.67 -6.63 17.00
CA VAL A 424 5.39 -6.79 15.73
C VAL A 424 4.46 -7.27 14.63
N GLN A 425 3.52 -8.17 14.93
CA GLN A 425 2.44 -8.54 14.01
C GLN A 425 1.59 -7.31 13.65
N MET A 426 1.19 -6.52 14.64
CA MET A 426 0.44 -5.28 14.42
C MET A 426 1.21 -4.28 13.54
N LEU A 427 2.49 -4.05 13.84
CA LEU A 427 3.33 -3.16 13.02
C LEU A 427 3.45 -3.68 11.58
N LEU A 428 3.55 -4.99 11.39
CA LEU A 428 3.64 -5.57 10.05
C LEU A 428 2.32 -5.43 9.27
N GLN A 429 1.18 -5.59 9.93
CA GLN A 429 -0.13 -5.36 9.30
C GLN A 429 -0.27 -3.89 8.86
N GLN A 430 0.18 -2.95 9.68
CA GLN A 430 0.26 -1.53 9.29
C GLN A 430 1.19 -1.31 8.07
N HIS A 431 2.37 -1.94 8.07
CA HIS A 431 3.30 -1.86 6.94
C HIS A 431 2.73 -2.47 5.66
N LYS A 432 2.03 -3.62 5.75
CA LYS A 432 1.33 -4.25 4.63
C LYS A 432 0.29 -3.29 4.04
N LYS A 433 -0.56 -2.69 4.87
CA LYS A 433 -1.56 -1.69 4.44
C LYS A 433 -0.93 -0.55 3.65
N ILE A 434 0.19 0.01 4.14
CA ILE A 434 0.93 1.07 3.43
C ILE A 434 1.43 0.59 2.07
N LEU A 435 2.02 -0.61 1.98
CA LEU A 435 2.52 -1.14 0.71
C LEU A 435 1.42 -1.43 -0.32
N GLN A 436 0.23 -1.79 0.13
CA GLN A 436 -0.88 -2.02 -0.75
C GLN A 436 -1.34 -0.70 -1.40
N GLY A 437 -1.21 0.45 -0.72
CA GLY A 437 -1.51 1.78 -1.26
C GLY A 437 -0.45 2.35 -2.21
N LEU A 438 0.62 1.59 -2.46
CA LEU A 438 1.74 2.00 -3.30
C LEU A 438 1.80 1.19 -4.61
N PRO A 439 2.34 1.76 -5.70
CA PRO A 439 2.48 1.07 -6.97
C PRO A 439 3.32 -0.20 -6.86
N ILE A 440 2.77 -1.31 -7.38
CA ILE A 440 3.30 -2.67 -7.20
C ILE A 440 4.65 -2.86 -7.90
N ASN A 441 4.83 -2.20 -9.05
CA ASN A 441 5.98 -2.37 -9.94
C ASN A 441 7.35 -2.18 -9.27
N SER A 442 7.43 -1.44 -8.16
CA SER A 442 8.68 -1.16 -7.44
C SER A 442 8.79 -1.84 -6.07
N LEU A 443 7.72 -2.47 -5.59
CA LEU A 443 7.60 -2.94 -4.20
C LEU A 443 7.26 -4.43 -4.06
N GLY A 444 7.19 -5.19 -5.16
CA GLY A 444 6.90 -6.63 -5.12
C GLY A 444 7.80 -7.42 -4.17
N GLU A 445 9.12 -7.19 -4.22
CA GLU A 445 10.09 -7.85 -3.32
C GLU A 445 9.91 -7.43 -1.86
N VAL A 446 9.49 -6.19 -1.61
CA VAL A 446 9.20 -5.70 -0.26
C VAL A 446 7.96 -6.39 0.30
N ARG A 447 6.89 -6.52 -0.49
CA ARG A 447 5.67 -7.25 -0.10
C ARG A 447 6.00 -8.71 0.22
N LYS A 448 6.74 -9.39 -0.67
CA LYS A 448 7.20 -10.77 -0.47
C LYS A 448 7.98 -10.94 0.84
N MET A 449 8.92 -10.03 1.12
CA MET A 449 9.68 -10.05 2.36
C MET A 449 8.80 -9.87 3.61
N LEU A 450 7.81 -8.96 3.58
CA LEU A 450 6.88 -8.79 4.71
C LEU A 450 6.07 -10.07 4.96
N ASP A 451 5.61 -10.73 3.91
CA ASP A 451 4.88 -12.01 4.02
C ASP A 451 5.76 -13.09 4.66
N GLU A 452 6.99 -13.26 4.18
CA GLU A 452 7.96 -14.20 4.74
C GLU A 452 8.28 -13.90 6.20
N MET A 453 8.37 -12.62 6.56
CA MET A 453 8.59 -12.20 7.94
C MET A 453 7.38 -12.47 8.82
N LEU A 454 6.15 -12.26 8.33
CA LEU A 454 4.92 -12.58 9.07
C LEU A 454 4.89 -14.06 9.44
N VAL A 455 5.21 -14.94 8.49
CA VAL A 455 5.28 -16.39 8.71
C VAL A 455 6.39 -16.74 9.71
N GLN A 456 7.55 -16.10 9.63
CA GLN A 456 8.71 -16.37 10.49
C GLN A 456 8.51 -15.95 11.95
N ILE A 457 7.76 -14.88 12.22
CA ILE A 457 7.58 -14.37 13.59
C ILE A 457 6.54 -15.16 14.40
N VAL A 458 5.66 -15.91 13.74
CA VAL A 458 4.58 -16.63 14.40
C VAL A 458 5.10 -17.95 14.96
N HIS A 459 5.10 -18.09 16.28
CA HIS A 459 5.61 -19.28 16.96
C HIS A 459 4.60 -20.43 16.95
N ASP A 460 3.31 -20.11 17.11
CA ASP A 460 2.23 -21.09 17.07
C ASP A 460 2.14 -21.72 15.67
N GLU A 461 2.29 -23.03 15.59
CA GLU A 461 2.34 -23.74 14.30
C GLU A 461 1.04 -23.55 13.51
N LYS A 462 -0.12 -23.61 14.19
CA LYS A 462 -1.43 -23.44 13.56
C LYS A 462 -1.57 -22.03 12.98
N ALA A 463 -1.31 -20.99 13.77
CA ALA A 463 -1.36 -19.62 13.31
C ALA A 463 -0.37 -19.37 12.16
N ARG A 464 0.83 -19.97 12.21
CA ARG A 464 1.79 -19.94 11.09
C ARG A 464 1.20 -20.57 9.83
N GLY A 465 0.53 -21.72 9.95
CA GLY A 465 -0.14 -22.39 8.84
C GLY A 465 -1.25 -21.53 8.22
N LEU A 466 -2.06 -20.86 9.05
CA LEU A 466 -3.13 -19.95 8.59
C LEU A 466 -2.55 -18.70 7.89
N ILE A 467 -1.50 -18.11 8.44
CA ILE A 467 -0.83 -16.96 7.83
C ILE A 467 -0.14 -17.38 6.52
N GLN A 468 0.47 -18.57 6.46
CA GLN A 468 1.06 -19.08 5.24
C GLN A 468 0.00 -19.31 4.16
N LEU A 469 -1.17 -19.84 4.54
CA LEU A 469 -2.31 -20.01 3.64
C LEU A 469 -2.76 -18.66 3.06
N GLU A 470 -2.95 -17.67 3.91
CA GLU A 470 -3.37 -16.32 3.54
C GLU A 470 -2.35 -15.63 2.62
N THR A 471 -1.07 -15.61 3.02
CA THR A 471 0.00 -15.02 2.21
C THR A 471 0.22 -15.74 0.88
N THR A 472 -0.11 -17.04 0.81
CA THR A 472 -0.14 -17.78 -0.45
C THR A 472 -1.31 -17.29 -1.31
N ALA A 473 -2.53 -17.20 -0.76
CA ALA A 473 -3.70 -16.72 -1.49
C ALA A 473 -3.54 -15.27 -2.01
N ASP A 474 -2.89 -14.39 -1.25
CA ASP A 474 -2.56 -13.02 -1.66
C ASP A 474 -1.77 -12.95 -2.98
N ARG A 475 -1.04 -14.02 -3.34
CA ARG A 475 -0.31 -14.12 -4.63
C ARG A 475 -1.25 -14.13 -5.83
N LEU A 476 -2.45 -14.71 -5.71
CA LEU A 476 -3.45 -14.64 -6.77
C LEU A 476 -4.00 -13.22 -6.94
N GLY A 477 -4.25 -12.55 -5.82
CA GLY A 477 -4.65 -11.13 -5.81
C GLY A 477 -3.58 -10.23 -6.44
N LEU A 478 -2.30 -10.50 -6.18
CA LEU A 478 -1.17 -9.81 -6.79
C LEU A 478 -1.02 -10.10 -8.30
N ALA A 479 -1.21 -11.36 -8.72
CA ALA A 479 -1.17 -11.73 -10.13
C ALA A 479 -2.23 -10.95 -10.94
N LEU A 480 -3.45 -10.87 -10.42
CA LEU A 480 -4.53 -10.09 -11.04
C LEU A 480 -4.17 -8.60 -11.15
N GLU A 481 -3.65 -7.99 -10.08
CA GLU A 481 -3.20 -6.58 -10.13
C GLU A 481 -2.11 -6.35 -11.19
N LEU A 482 -1.11 -7.23 -11.23
CA LEU A 482 0.00 -7.13 -12.17
C LEU A 482 -0.48 -7.24 -13.61
N MET A 483 -1.47 -8.10 -13.89
CA MET A 483 -2.07 -8.21 -15.23
C MET A 483 -2.83 -6.96 -15.64
N GLN A 484 -3.60 -6.38 -14.72
CA GLN A 484 -4.31 -5.12 -14.96
C GLN A 484 -3.35 -3.97 -15.30
N LEU A 485 -2.12 -4.03 -14.77
CA LEU A 485 -1.03 -3.09 -15.08
C LEU A 485 -0.19 -3.50 -16.31
N GLY A 486 -0.52 -4.61 -16.98
CA GLY A 486 0.21 -5.14 -18.13
C GLY A 486 1.53 -5.86 -17.80
N GLY A 487 1.79 -6.17 -16.53
CA GLY A 487 2.98 -6.87 -16.03
C GLY A 487 2.86 -8.39 -16.06
N TYR A 488 2.58 -8.99 -17.23
CA TYR A 488 2.29 -10.42 -17.38
C TYR A 488 3.40 -11.35 -16.89
N ASP A 489 4.68 -11.03 -17.12
CA ASP A 489 5.80 -11.84 -16.63
C ASP A 489 5.83 -11.93 -15.10
N LEU A 490 5.55 -10.82 -14.43
CA LEU A 490 5.49 -10.77 -12.97
C LEU A 490 4.23 -11.47 -12.45
N ALA A 491 3.13 -11.38 -13.18
CA ALA A 491 1.90 -12.10 -12.85
C ALA A 491 2.09 -13.63 -12.96
N ALA A 492 2.73 -14.11 -14.03
CA ALA A 492 3.11 -15.51 -14.18
C ALA A 492 3.99 -15.99 -13.02
N LYS A 493 5.01 -15.20 -12.63
CA LYS A 493 5.84 -15.50 -11.46
C LYS A 493 5.03 -15.54 -10.17
N ALA A 494 4.03 -14.67 -10.00
CA ALA A 494 3.15 -14.69 -8.83
C ALA A 494 2.27 -15.96 -8.78
N LEU A 495 1.79 -16.45 -9.94
CA LEU A 495 1.08 -17.72 -10.03
C LEU A 495 1.98 -18.93 -9.71
N GLU A 496 3.22 -18.92 -10.20
CA GLU A 496 4.22 -19.95 -9.86
C GLU A 496 4.56 -19.93 -8.36
N ASP A 497 4.76 -18.73 -7.79
CA ASP A 497 4.99 -18.55 -6.35
C ASP A 497 3.79 -19.06 -5.53
N TYR A 498 2.55 -18.85 -5.98
CA TYR A 498 1.33 -19.40 -5.35
C TYR A 498 1.34 -20.94 -5.36
N GLU A 499 1.55 -21.55 -6.53
CA GLU A 499 1.56 -23.01 -6.70
C GLU A 499 2.61 -23.65 -5.79
N SER A 500 3.85 -23.15 -5.85
CA SER A 500 4.96 -23.67 -5.06
C SER A 500 4.75 -23.51 -3.55
N GLN A 501 4.26 -22.35 -3.09
CA GLN A 501 4.01 -22.12 -1.66
C GLN A 501 2.85 -22.98 -1.14
N PHE A 502 1.83 -23.18 -1.97
CA PHE A 502 0.70 -24.02 -1.61
C PHE A 502 1.11 -25.50 -1.50
N GLU A 503 1.88 -26.02 -2.46
CA GLU A 503 2.41 -27.39 -2.39
C GLU A 503 3.24 -27.60 -1.12
N ALA A 504 4.15 -26.66 -0.82
CA ALA A 504 4.96 -26.71 0.39
C ALA A 504 4.10 -26.71 1.67
N MET A 505 2.98 -25.99 1.69
CA MET A 505 2.03 -25.99 2.80
C MET A 505 1.31 -27.34 2.94
N ILE A 506 0.87 -27.95 1.82
CA ILE A 506 0.23 -29.27 1.82
C ILE A 506 1.19 -30.35 2.32
N ASP A 507 2.44 -30.34 1.85
CA ASP A 507 3.49 -31.24 2.34
C ASP A 507 3.77 -31.03 3.83
N GLY A 508 3.64 -29.78 4.30
CA GLY A 508 3.77 -29.40 5.70
C GLY A 508 2.64 -29.90 6.61
N LEU A 509 1.46 -30.25 6.09
CA LEU A 509 0.31 -30.71 6.89
C LEU A 509 0.62 -31.94 7.74
N GLY A 510 1.57 -32.78 7.30
CA GLY A 510 2.03 -33.96 8.03
C GLY A 510 2.66 -33.66 9.39
N ASN A 511 3.14 -32.42 9.59
CA ASN A 511 3.82 -32.01 10.82
C ASN A 511 2.86 -31.60 11.95
N PHE A 512 1.63 -31.24 11.60
CA PHE A 512 0.60 -30.83 12.57
C PHE A 512 -0.01 -32.05 13.26
N ASP A 513 -0.42 -31.88 14.51
CA ASP A 513 -1.25 -32.86 15.20
C ASP A 513 -2.62 -33.03 14.50
N MET A 514 -3.34 -34.11 14.83
CA MET A 514 -4.59 -34.45 14.13
C MET A 514 -5.68 -33.37 14.26
N ALA A 515 -5.76 -32.67 15.40
CA ALA A 515 -6.78 -31.66 15.64
C ALA A 515 -6.45 -30.37 14.86
N GLN A 516 -5.22 -29.88 14.99
CA GLN A 516 -4.73 -28.72 14.25
C GLN A 516 -4.77 -28.94 12.74
N ARG A 517 -4.36 -30.15 12.29
CA ARG A 517 -4.41 -30.54 10.88
C ARG A 517 -5.83 -30.48 10.33
N LYS A 518 -6.82 -30.97 11.08
CA LYS A 518 -8.22 -30.94 10.66
C LYS A 518 -8.70 -29.50 10.47
N GLU A 519 -8.43 -28.62 11.45
CA GLU A 519 -8.81 -27.21 11.36
C GLU A 519 -8.12 -26.50 10.20
N LEU A 520 -6.83 -26.75 10.00
CA LEU A 520 -6.07 -26.17 8.88
C LEU A 520 -6.57 -26.70 7.53
N ILE A 521 -6.92 -27.98 7.42
CA ILE A 521 -7.53 -28.53 6.19
C ILE A 521 -8.86 -27.83 5.89
N LEU A 522 -9.70 -27.56 6.90
CA LEU A 522 -10.95 -26.81 6.70
C LEU A 522 -10.67 -25.40 6.20
N ALA A 523 -9.72 -24.69 6.82
CA ALA A 523 -9.31 -23.36 6.36
C ALA A 523 -8.76 -23.39 4.93
N ILE A 524 -7.95 -24.40 4.56
CA ILE A 524 -7.45 -24.59 3.21
C ILE A 524 -8.59 -24.81 2.22
N LEU A 525 -9.60 -25.59 2.59
CA LEU A 525 -10.75 -25.86 1.72
C LEU A 525 -11.55 -24.58 1.45
N ASP A 526 -11.83 -23.81 2.49
CA ASP A 526 -12.52 -22.52 2.38
C ASP A 526 -11.71 -21.55 1.51
N GLN A 527 -10.40 -21.44 1.76
CA GLN A 527 -9.50 -20.60 0.95
C GLN A 527 -9.45 -21.05 -0.51
N LYS A 528 -9.41 -22.36 -0.78
CA LYS A 528 -9.35 -22.85 -2.17
C LYS A 528 -10.60 -22.52 -2.97
N LEU A 529 -11.76 -22.43 -2.34
CA LEU A 529 -12.97 -21.96 -3.01
C LEU A 529 -12.84 -20.49 -3.44
N GLU A 530 -12.27 -19.64 -2.57
CA GLU A 530 -11.97 -18.25 -2.90
C GLU A 530 -10.89 -18.16 -3.99
N ASP A 531 -9.83 -18.97 -3.90
CA ASP A 531 -8.76 -19.04 -4.89
C ASP A 531 -9.30 -19.37 -6.29
N LEU A 532 -10.26 -20.30 -6.39
CA LEU A 532 -10.93 -20.62 -7.65
C LEU A 532 -11.68 -19.41 -8.24
N GLN A 533 -12.27 -18.56 -7.40
CA GLN A 533 -12.92 -17.32 -7.85
C GLN A 533 -11.89 -16.33 -8.38
N TYR A 534 -10.75 -16.16 -7.70
CA TYR A 534 -9.64 -15.35 -8.20
C TYR A 534 -9.08 -15.88 -9.53
N LEU A 535 -8.90 -17.19 -9.67
CA LEU A 535 -8.44 -17.80 -10.91
C LEU A 535 -9.43 -17.55 -12.07
N LYS A 536 -10.75 -17.55 -11.79
CA LYS A 536 -11.76 -17.15 -12.79
C LYS A 536 -11.67 -15.65 -13.14
N LEU A 537 -11.40 -14.77 -12.18
CA LEU A 537 -11.16 -13.34 -12.46
C LEU A 537 -9.94 -13.14 -13.36
N ILE A 538 -8.85 -13.84 -13.07
CA ILE A 538 -7.63 -13.85 -13.89
C ILE A 538 -7.93 -14.36 -15.30
N GLN A 539 -8.74 -15.42 -15.43
CA GLN A 539 -9.17 -15.94 -16.72
C GLN A 539 -9.98 -14.92 -17.51
N ALA A 540 -10.93 -14.24 -16.86
CA ALA A 540 -11.74 -13.21 -17.48
C ALA A 540 -10.89 -12.01 -17.95
N GLU A 541 -9.87 -11.62 -17.19
CA GLU A 541 -8.91 -10.59 -17.60
C GLU A 541 -8.14 -11.00 -18.87
N LEU A 542 -7.63 -12.24 -18.95
CA LEU A 542 -6.98 -12.76 -20.16
C LEU A 542 -7.93 -12.82 -21.35
N GLY A 543 -9.19 -13.21 -21.13
CA GLY A 543 -10.21 -13.27 -22.19
C GLY A 543 -10.44 -11.91 -22.87
N ASN A 544 -10.42 -10.82 -22.10
CA ASN A 544 -10.55 -9.46 -22.63
C ASN A 544 -9.34 -9.01 -23.47
N LEU A 545 -8.19 -9.70 -23.32
CA LEU A 545 -6.93 -9.38 -24.01
C LEU A 545 -6.67 -10.28 -25.22
N ALA A 546 -7.47 -11.33 -25.42
CA ALA A 546 -7.28 -12.30 -26.49
C ALA A 546 -7.33 -11.66 -27.91
N ASP A 547 -7.90 -10.47 -28.03
CA ASP A 547 -7.94 -9.71 -29.29
C ASP A 547 -6.61 -9.01 -29.63
N GLU A 548 -5.63 -8.97 -28.72
CA GLU A 548 -4.43 -8.13 -28.85
C GLU A 548 -3.12 -8.86 -29.25
N ASP A 549 -3.17 -10.16 -29.62
CA ASP A 549 -2.01 -10.98 -30.06
C ASP A 549 -0.73 -10.78 -29.21
N ARG A 550 -0.87 -10.98 -27.88
CA ARG A 550 0.22 -10.80 -26.92
C ARG A 550 0.79 -12.15 -26.48
N PRO A 551 2.01 -12.54 -26.89
CA PRO A 551 2.59 -13.84 -26.55
C PRO A 551 2.83 -14.02 -25.04
N GLU A 552 2.98 -12.94 -24.28
CA GLU A 552 3.10 -13.01 -22.82
C GLU A 552 1.79 -13.45 -22.14
N ALA A 553 0.64 -13.11 -22.73
CA ALA A 553 -0.68 -13.52 -22.23
C ALA A 553 -0.90 -15.03 -22.38
N ASP A 554 -0.38 -15.64 -23.46
CA ASP A 554 -0.45 -17.09 -23.70
C ASP A 554 0.25 -17.88 -22.57
N SER A 555 1.39 -17.38 -22.09
CA SER A 555 2.13 -18.04 -21.01
C SER A 555 1.33 -18.05 -19.70
N VAL A 556 0.69 -16.93 -19.35
CA VAL A 556 -0.19 -16.85 -18.17
C VAL A 556 -1.41 -17.74 -18.36
N GLN A 557 -2.00 -17.78 -19.55
CA GLN A 557 -3.16 -18.62 -19.84
C GLN A 557 -2.87 -20.11 -19.69
N GLN A 558 -1.70 -20.59 -20.16
CA GLN A 558 -1.30 -21.98 -19.99
C GLN A 558 -1.10 -22.33 -18.51
N GLN A 559 -0.42 -21.47 -17.74
CA GLN A 559 -0.25 -21.66 -16.31
C GLN A 559 -1.60 -21.69 -15.58
N LEU A 560 -2.52 -20.80 -15.95
CA LEU A 560 -3.84 -20.71 -15.35
C LEU A 560 -4.66 -21.98 -15.54
N ILE A 561 -4.65 -22.56 -16.76
CA ILE A 561 -5.37 -23.82 -17.05
C ILE A 561 -4.82 -24.97 -16.19
N VAL A 562 -3.49 -25.04 -16.02
CA VAL A 562 -2.86 -26.04 -15.16
C VAL A 562 -3.27 -25.81 -13.71
N LEU A 563 -3.16 -24.57 -13.23
CA LEU A 563 -3.41 -24.21 -11.84
C LEU A 563 -4.88 -24.42 -11.42
N GLN A 564 -5.84 -24.12 -12.29
CA GLN A 564 -7.25 -24.39 -12.05
C GLN A 564 -7.54 -25.89 -11.90
N LYS A 565 -7.00 -26.72 -12.81
CA LYS A 565 -7.16 -28.18 -12.75
C LYS A 565 -6.53 -28.75 -11.48
N ASP A 566 -5.34 -28.27 -11.12
CA ASP A 566 -4.62 -28.74 -9.95
C ASP A 566 -5.30 -28.28 -8.64
N THR A 567 -5.85 -27.06 -8.61
CA THR A 567 -6.64 -26.55 -7.47
C THR A 567 -7.92 -27.37 -7.26
N LEU A 568 -8.67 -27.68 -8.33
CA LEU A 568 -9.86 -28.55 -8.24
C LEU A 568 -9.52 -29.96 -7.78
N PHE A 569 -8.43 -30.52 -8.30
CA PHE A 569 -7.93 -31.82 -7.88
C PHE A 569 -7.57 -31.85 -6.39
N GLN A 570 -6.84 -30.83 -5.92
CA GLN A 570 -6.45 -30.68 -4.51
C GLN A 570 -7.68 -30.55 -3.61
N LEU A 571 -8.67 -29.73 -3.98
CA LEU A 571 -9.95 -29.59 -3.27
C LEU A 571 -10.65 -30.94 -3.10
N ASN A 572 -10.82 -31.69 -4.19
CA ASN A 572 -11.42 -33.03 -4.14
C ASN A 572 -10.63 -33.97 -3.24
N ALA A 573 -9.30 -33.97 -3.34
CA ALA A 573 -8.45 -34.82 -2.52
C ALA A 573 -8.57 -34.49 -1.02
N LEU A 574 -8.65 -33.21 -0.66
CA LEU A 574 -8.83 -32.75 0.72
C LEU A 574 -10.20 -33.10 1.29
N VAL A 575 -11.28 -32.90 0.52
CA VAL A 575 -12.65 -33.34 0.89
C VAL A 575 -12.69 -34.84 1.16
N LEU A 576 -12.01 -35.63 0.32
CA LEU A 576 -11.91 -37.08 0.46
C LEU A 576 -11.09 -37.49 1.69
N ASN A 577 -10.04 -36.75 2.02
CA ASN A 577 -9.19 -36.97 3.20
C ASN A 577 -9.97 -36.74 4.51
N LEU A 578 -10.72 -35.64 4.61
CA LEU A 578 -11.56 -35.33 5.79
C LEU A 578 -12.60 -36.41 6.12
N LYS A 579 -12.88 -37.31 5.18
CA LYS A 579 -13.88 -38.35 5.34
C LYS A 579 -13.37 -39.63 6.03
N GLU A 580 -12.06 -39.73 6.28
CA GLU A 580 -11.26 -40.74 7.01
C GLU A 580 -11.53 -42.26 6.79
N ARG A 581 -12.66 -42.71 6.24
CA ARG A 581 -12.88 -44.09 5.79
C ARG A 581 -12.32 -44.38 4.40
N ALA A 582 -11.67 -43.40 3.80
CA ALA A 582 -11.32 -43.37 2.39
C ALA A 582 -9.82 -43.67 2.11
N VAL A 583 -8.99 -43.63 3.16
CA VAL A 583 -7.53 -43.47 3.05
C VAL A 583 -6.80 -44.66 2.40
N LEU A 584 -7.35 -45.87 2.44
CA LEU A 584 -6.63 -47.06 1.94
C LEU A 584 -6.74 -47.32 0.43
N TYR A 585 -7.66 -46.67 -0.29
CA TYR A 585 -7.89 -46.91 -1.73
C TYR A 585 -7.88 -45.65 -2.60
N LEU A 586 -7.91 -44.46 -2.00
CA LEU A 586 -8.09 -43.21 -2.74
C LEU A 586 -6.82 -42.59 -3.31
N SER A 587 -5.64 -42.78 -2.73
CA SER A 587 -4.44 -42.12 -3.25
C SER A 587 -4.03 -42.64 -4.63
N SER A 588 -4.12 -43.95 -4.87
CA SER A 588 -3.87 -44.56 -6.17
C SER A 588 -5.00 -44.24 -7.17
N PHE A 589 -6.26 -44.26 -6.72
CA PHE A 589 -7.41 -43.96 -7.56
C PHE A 589 -7.45 -42.48 -7.98
N LEU A 590 -7.16 -41.54 -7.08
CA LEU A 590 -7.11 -40.11 -7.40
C LEU A 590 -5.96 -39.78 -8.36
N LYS A 591 -4.83 -40.48 -8.24
CA LYS A 591 -3.70 -40.30 -9.16
C LYS A 591 -4.07 -40.64 -10.61
N ASP A 592 -4.96 -41.61 -10.81
CA ASP A 592 -5.47 -42.00 -12.13
C ASP A 592 -6.61 -41.08 -12.61
N VAL A 593 -7.21 -40.27 -11.73
CA VAL A 593 -8.40 -39.43 -11.97
C VAL A 593 -8.08 -37.93 -12.08
N LYS A 594 -6.81 -37.52 -11.93
CA LYS A 594 -6.37 -36.10 -11.96
C LYS A 594 -6.93 -35.29 -13.15
N ASN A 595 -7.22 -35.96 -14.27
CA ASN A 595 -7.67 -35.33 -15.52
C ASN A 595 -9.08 -35.74 -15.99
N ASP A 596 -9.88 -36.44 -15.18
CA ASP A 596 -11.23 -36.89 -15.56
C ASP A 596 -12.31 -36.25 -14.69
N GLU A 597 -12.85 -35.12 -15.18
CA GLU A 597 -13.90 -34.33 -14.52
C GLU A 597 -15.15 -35.17 -14.20
N GLU A 598 -15.59 -36.00 -15.13
CA GLU A 598 -16.78 -36.84 -14.97
C GLU A 598 -16.61 -37.84 -13.82
N ILE A 599 -15.42 -38.44 -13.71
CA ILE A 599 -15.12 -39.32 -12.59
C ILE A 599 -15.09 -38.54 -11.27
N GLN A 600 -14.53 -37.32 -11.26
CA GLN A 600 -14.54 -36.45 -10.07
C GLN A 600 -15.98 -36.11 -9.61
N LYS A 601 -16.87 -35.69 -10.52
CA LYS A 601 -18.29 -35.46 -10.23
C LYS A 601 -18.99 -36.72 -9.70
N GLN A 602 -18.72 -37.89 -10.30
CA GLN A 602 -19.29 -39.16 -9.84
C GLN A 602 -18.83 -39.54 -8.43
N ILE A 603 -17.58 -39.24 -8.08
CA ILE A 603 -17.06 -39.47 -6.72
C ILE A 603 -17.82 -38.57 -5.75
N LEU A 604 -17.89 -37.26 -5.99
CA LEU A 604 -18.61 -36.31 -5.12
C LEU A 604 -20.06 -36.73 -4.88
N SER A 605 -20.78 -37.10 -5.95
CA SER A 605 -22.16 -37.58 -5.86
C SER A 605 -22.30 -38.86 -5.02
N ARG A 606 -21.34 -39.79 -5.14
CA ARG A 606 -21.29 -41.01 -4.30
C ARG A 606 -20.97 -40.67 -2.85
N LEU A 607 -20.12 -39.67 -2.60
CA LEU A 607 -19.81 -39.23 -1.24
C LEU A 607 -21.06 -38.68 -0.54
N LYS A 608 -21.88 -37.92 -1.25
CA LYS A 608 -23.15 -37.36 -0.79
C LYS A 608 -24.17 -38.45 -0.42
N LYS A 609 -24.24 -39.53 -1.20
CA LYS A 609 -25.19 -40.64 -1.00
C LYS A 609 -24.73 -41.69 0.03
N GLY A 610 -23.43 -41.92 0.15
CA GLY A 610 -22.87 -43.08 0.88
C GLY A 610 -22.53 -42.85 2.35
N THR A 611 -22.63 -41.64 2.87
CA THR A 611 -22.27 -41.27 4.25
C THR A 611 -23.11 -40.10 4.75
N GLN A 612 -23.24 -39.91 6.06
CA GLN A 612 -23.73 -38.68 6.68
C GLN A 612 -22.53 -37.76 7.01
N PRO A 613 -22.15 -36.79 6.16
CA PRO A 613 -21.04 -35.87 6.45
C PRO A 613 -21.50 -34.83 7.47
N SER A 614 -20.55 -34.07 8.05
CA SER A 614 -20.92 -32.84 8.77
C SER A 614 -21.60 -31.85 7.82
N VAL A 615 -22.36 -30.91 8.38
CA VAL A 615 -23.02 -29.84 7.60
C VAL A 615 -22.00 -29.03 6.80
N GLU A 616 -20.86 -28.72 7.38
CA GLU A 616 -19.73 -28.01 6.74
C GLU A 616 -19.23 -28.76 5.49
N ILE A 617 -18.97 -30.07 5.61
CA ILE A 617 -18.48 -30.90 4.49
C ILE A 617 -19.56 -31.04 3.40
N MET A 618 -20.83 -31.13 3.78
CA MET A 618 -21.94 -31.16 2.80
C MET A 618 -22.04 -29.85 2.03
N LYS A 619 -21.90 -28.70 2.70
CA LYS A 619 -21.89 -27.39 2.05
C LYS A 619 -20.75 -27.31 1.03
N LEU A 620 -19.54 -27.68 1.45
CA LEU A 620 -18.36 -27.70 0.58
C LEU A 620 -18.52 -28.60 -0.65
N ILE A 621 -19.10 -29.81 -0.50
CA ILE A 621 -19.40 -30.70 -1.64
C ILE A 621 -20.39 -30.03 -2.60
N ASN A 622 -21.42 -29.36 -2.08
CA ASN A 622 -22.39 -28.66 -2.93
C ASN A 622 -21.75 -27.48 -3.66
N ASP A 623 -20.90 -26.70 -2.99
CA ASP A 623 -20.21 -25.56 -3.58
C ASP A 623 -19.25 -26.01 -4.70
N LEU A 624 -18.58 -27.16 -4.53
CA LEU A 624 -17.77 -27.78 -5.58
C LEU A 624 -18.59 -28.30 -6.75
N GLU A 625 -19.69 -29.04 -6.51
CA GLU A 625 -20.60 -29.49 -7.56
C GLU A 625 -21.13 -28.29 -8.38
N ALA A 626 -21.50 -27.19 -7.72
CA ALA A 626 -21.93 -25.96 -8.37
C ALA A 626 -20.83 -25.33 -9.24
N PHE A 627 -19.58 -25.36 -8.78
CA PHE A 627 -18.44 -24.85 -9.55
C PHE A 627 -18.21 -25.65 -10.85
N TYR A 628 -18.38 -26.97 -10.79
CA TYR A 628 -18.25 -27.89 -11.93
C TYR A 628 -19.36 -27.75 -12.98
N ASP A 629 -20.56 -27.37 -12.57
CA ASP A 629 -21.71 -27.23 -13.46
C ASP A 629 -21.81 -25.82 -14.07
N ASP A 630 -20.99 -24.87 -13.59
CA ASP A 630 -20.84 -23.56 -14.18
C ASP A 630 -19.87 -23.61 -15.38
N ASN A 631 -20.42 -23.49 -16.59
CA ASN A 631 -19.72 -23.64 -17.89
C ASN A 631 -18.68 -22.54 -18.21
N GLY A 632 -18.09 -21.87 -17.20
CA GLY A 632 -16.80 -21.21 -17.35
C GLY A 632 -16.79 -19.69 -17.56
N GLU A 633 -17.91 -18.98 -17.44
CA GLU A 633 -17.93 -17.51 -17.68
C GLU A 633 -18.32 -16.67 -16.46
N LYS A 634 -18.89 -17.26 -15.41
CA LYS A 634 -19.47 -16.47 -14.31
C LYS A 634 -18.72 -16.68 -12.99
N VAL A 635 -18.30 -15.57 -12.37
CA VAL A 635 -17.66 -15.55 -11.05
C VAL A 635 -18.73 -15.35 -9.97
N TYR A 636 -19.56 -16.38 -9.71
CA TYR A 636 -20.46 -16.36 -8.57
C TYR A 636 -20.63 -17.72 -7.91
N THR A 637 -20.89 -17.69 -6.61
CA THR A 637 -21.39 -18.81 -5.83
C THR A 637 -22.71 -18.40 -5.21
N LEU A 638 -23.67 -19.32 -5.10
CA LEU A 638 -24.95 -19.07 -4.47
C LEU A 638 -25.31 -20.26 -3.59
N SER A 639 -25.49 -19.99 -2.30
CA SER A 639 -26.00 -20.93 -1.32
C SER A 639 -27.34 -20.43 -0.77
N GLU A 640 -28.26 -21.34 -0.51
CA GLU A 640 -29.57 -21.05 0.08
C GLU A 640 -29.70 -21.76 1.43
N GLU A 641 -30.04 -20.99 2.47
CA GLU A 641 -30.32 -21.46 3.83
C GLU A 641 -31.77 -21.11 4.19
N TYR A 642 -32.55 -22.08 4.69
CA TYR A 642 -33.91 -21.84 5.17
C TYR A 642 -33.86 -21.44 6.65
N LEU A 643 -34.38 -20.25 6.97
CA LEU A 643 -34.40 -19.64 8.31
C LEU A 643 -35.53 -20.16 9.19
#